data_AF-A0A350WN50-F1
#
_entry.id   AF-A0A350WN50-F1
#
_cell.length_a   1.000
_cell.length_b   1.000
_cell.length_c   1.000
_cell.angle_alpha   90.00
_cell.angle_beta   90.00
_cell.angle_gamma   90.00
#
_symmetry.space_group_name_H-M   'P 1'
#
loop_
_entity.id
_entity.type
_entity.pdbx_description
1 polymer ?
#
loop_
_entity_poly.entity_id
_entity_poly.type
_entity_poly.pdbx_seq_one_letter_code
_entity_poly.pdbx_strand_id
1 'polypeptide(L)'
;MKKIHPAFLLLLAAIAAYGLLIPQLGFYWDDLPMSWIRYQLGRQAMTEYFSTNRPVWAWLYQVTTSILPHQPIYWQVFALFWRWAGALTVWAIARRLFPQRATFALTLSLFFLLYPGFNQQWGSYLYSHFFIVLFFFLFSIHLMLRGKTLPALLFSALNLWMMEYFFVLELIRPFVIWVSLPVDSNRFKTTLRQWVPYLGVFALAVLSRIFIFNNQIYQFSIREELAKAPFETLSLLVGNVFSSLWAVTLSAWALIFRFPSPAIDGPRTVALYIFVVMLVAAVAMFGLRNQSQSGNDAPRQRGSILLLGLVMLALAGPPFWLTNVPISLGYPANRATLSFILGVSFLFAGLLEYFPRAARMALVVLAVSLAAGRQFLWANDFRRDWDSHKNLFWQMTWRVPGLEKDTVVLMNEELLYYADNSLSATLNWIYAPDNRTAEVDYVLFYPTNRLGASLPALTPDLPIFYDYLAGVFRGSTSQVVVFYYSPPGCLRVIDPDIDPDNRLIPEDTLLREAAALSSTAHILNKPTAQMPAVYGPEPAHGWCYYFQKADLARQMGDWEAVTRLGDDAFASGDYPNDPVERFVFIEGYAHTEDWKKAVELSETSYKVSKAYVGPLLCKLWDRIALETTVTPEQASAVEQVRIEFECPP
;
A
#
# COMPACT_ATOMS: atom_id res chain seq x y z
N MET A 1 -6.36 40.25 19.90
CA MET A 1 -5.96 39.29 18.85
C MET A 1 -7.15 38.38 18.53
N LYS A 2 -7.59 38.29 17.27
CA LYS A 2 -8.68 37.37 16.87
C LYS A 2 -8.23 35.93 17.14
N LYS A 3 -9.04 35.13 17.87
CA LYS A 3 -8.73 33.72 18.14
C LYS A 3 -8.73 32.95 16.81
N ILE A 4 -7.62 32.27 16.48
CA ILE A 4 -7.53 31.40 15.31
C ILE A 4 -8.49 30.22 15.49
N HIS A 5 -9.31 29.94 14.47
CA HIS A 5 -10.28 28.86 14.53
C HIS A 5 -9.58 27.49 14.47
N PRO A 6 -9.99 26.48 15.26
CA PRO A 6 -9.38 25.14 15.28
C PRO A 6 -9.29 24.45 13.91
N ALA A 7 -10.23 24.74 13.01
CA ALA A 7 -10.18 24.25 11.63
C ALA A 7 -8.87 24.57 10.92
N PHE A 8 -8.34 25.79 11.09
CA PHE A 8 -7.09 26.21 10.47
C PHE A 8 -5.88 25.51 11.11
N LEU A 9 -5.89 25.35 12.44
CA LEU A 9 -4.83 24.63 13.15
C LEU A 9 -4.76 23.15 12.73
N LEU A 10 -5.91 22.49 12.62
CA LEU A 10 -6.00 21.11 12.13
C LEU A 10 -5.56 21.01 10.67
N LEU A 11 -5.86 22.01 9.83
CA LEU A 11 -5.42 22.04 8.44
C LEU A 11 -3.90 22.15 8.33
N LEU A 12 -3.29 23.06 9.09
CA LEU A 12 -1.83 23.19 9.12
C LEU A 12 -1.14 21.91 9.60
N ALA A 13 -1.67 21.26 10.65
CA ALA A 13 -1.14 19.99 11.12
C ALA A 13 -1.29 18.88 10.06
N ALA A 14 -2.41 18.84 9.34
CA ALA A 14 -2.65 17.88 8.27
C ALA A 14 -1.68 18.09 7.09
N ILE A 15 -1.51 19.33 6.63
CA ILE A 15 -0.57 19.68 5.55
C ILE A 15 0.87 19.32 5.94
N ALA A 16 1.28 19.64 7.18
CA ALA A 16 2.62 19.32 7.65
C ALA A 16 2.89 17.81 7.71
N ALA A 17 1.93 17.02 8.19
CA ALA A 17 2.09 15.57 8.36
C ALA A 17 1.93 14.76 7.07
N TYR A 18 1.02 15.18 6.18
CA TYR A 18 0.61 14.37 5.02
C TYR A 18 0.84 15.06 3.67
N GLY A 19 0.96 16.39 3.65
CA GLY A 19 0.87 17.20 2.44
C GLY A 19 2.20 17.52 1.76
N LEU A 20 3.33 17.45 2.48
CA LEU A 20 4.61 17.97 1.99
C LEU A 20 5.15 17.26 0.74
N LEU A 21 4.86 15.97 0.60
CA LEU A 21 5.37 15.13 -0.51
C LEU A 21 4.34 14.87 -1.60
N ILE A 22 3.14 15.46 -1.53
CA ILE A 22 2.02 15.23 -2.46
C ILE A 22 2.43 15.23 -3.96
N PRO A 23 3.24 16.18 -4.46
CA PRO A 23 3.61 16.21 -5.87
C PRO A 23 4.49 15.04 -6.33
N GLN A 24 5.07 14.27 -5.41
CA GLN A 24 6.01 13.18 -5.69
C GLN A 24 5.41 11.81 -5.40
N LEU A 25 4.12 11.74 -5.04
CA LEU A 25 3.42 10.50 -4.73
C LEU A 25 2.63 10.00 -5.94
N GLY A 26 2.46 8.68 -6.02
CA GLY A 26 1.71 8.01 -7.07
C GLY A 26 0.40 7.36 -6.63
N PHE A 27 0.08 6.27 -7.31
CA PHE A 27 -1.00 5.33 -6.98
C PHE A 27 -0.39 4.04 -6.42
N TYR A 28 -1.06 3.46 -5.44
CA TYR A 28 -0.56 2.32 -4.67
C TYR A 28 -1.63 1.26 -4.50
N TRP A 29 -1.22 -0.01 -4.49
CA TRP A 29 -2.10 -1.13 -4.18
C TRP A 29 -3.42 -1.08 -4.94
N ASP A 30 -4.56 -1.16 -4.23
CA ASP A 30 -5.91 -1.11 -4.78
C ASP A 30 -6.25 0.18 -5.57
N ASP A 31 -5.47 1.26 -5.46
CA ASP A 31 -5.62 2.43 -6.35
C ASP A 31 -5.40 2.01 -7.82
N LEU A 32 -4.47 1.09 -8.08
CA LEU A 32 -4.10 0.63 -9.43
C LEU A 32 -5.23 -0.15 -10.11
N PRO A 33 -5.71 -1.30 -9.58
CA PRO A 33 -6.78 -2.05 -10.22
C PRO A 33 -8.08 -1.24 -10.29
N MET A 34 -8.44 -0.47 -9.25
CA MET A 34 -9.67 0.33 -9.30
C MET A 34 -9.60 1.45 -10.34
N SER A 35 -8.44 2.09 -10.51
CA SER A 35 -8.26 3.10 -11.55
C SER A 35 -8.16 2.48 -12.94
N TRP A 36 -7.48 1.35 -13.10
CA TRP A 36 -7.45 0.58 -14.36
C TRP A 36 -8.86 0.17 -14.80
N ILE A 37 -9.66 -0.44 -13.91
CA ILE A 37 -11.06 -0.81 -14.19
C ILE A 37 -11.85 0.43 -14.64
N ARG A 38 -11.70 1.56 -13.94
CA ARG A 38 -12.47 2.77 -14.24
C ARG A 38 -12.05 3.47 -15.54
N TYR A 39 -10.75 3.64 -15.77
CA TYR A 39 -10.20 4.48 -16.83
C TYR A 39 -9.84 3.72 -18.09
N GLN A 40 -9.55 2.42 -17.98
CA GLN A 40 -9.36 1.53 -19.13
C GLN A 40 -10.67 0.79 -19.45
N LEU A 41 -11.14 -0.13 -18.61
CA LEU A 41 -12.33 -0.95 -18.93
C LEU A 41 -13.63 -0.13 -18.98
N GLY A 42 -13.71 0.96 -18.21
CA GLY A 42 -14.76 1.98 -18.30
C GLY A 42 -15.73 1.98 -17.13
N ARG A 43 -16.73 2.89 -17.21
CA ARG A 43 -17.69 3.11 -16.11
C ARG A 43 -18.54 1.89 -15.81
N GLN A 44 -18.92 1.11 -16.82
CA GLN A 44 -19.74 -0.08 -16.63
C GLN A 44 -19.00 -1.16 -15.82
N ALA A 45 -17.74 -1.44 -16.18
CA ALA A 45 -16.89 -2.38 -15.45
C ALA A 45 -16.71 -1.97 -13.97
N MET A 46 -16.56 -0.67 -13.69
CA MET A 46 -16.48 -0.17 -12.31
C MET A 46 -17.77 -0.40 -11.51
N THR A 47 -18.94 -0.28 -12.14
CA THR A 47 -20.23 -0.59 -11.50
C THR A 47 -20.36 -2.09 -11.25
N GLU A 48 -19.96 -2.92 -12.22
CA GLU A 48 -20.00 -4.38 -12.13
C GLU A 48 -19.11 -4.90 -10.99
N TYR A 49 -17.88 -4.39 -10.90
CA TYR A 49 -16.92 -4.71 -9.83
C TYR A 49 -17.53 -4.55 -8.41
N PHE A 50 -18.39 -3.55 -8.21
CA PHE A 50 -19.05 -3.31 -6.92
C PHE A 50 -20.48 -3.85 -6.80
N SER A 51 -21.05 -4.37 -7.88
CA SER A 51 -22.47 -4.72 -7.96
C SER A 51 -22.91 -5.78 -6.95
N THR A 52 -22.03 -6.72 -6.63
CA THR A 52 -22.30 -7.86 -5.76
C THR A 52 -22.22 -7.51 -4.28
N ASN A 53 -21.28 -6.65 -3.89
CA ASN A 53 -20.96 -6.40 -2.47
C ASN A 53 -21.28 -4.97 -1.99
N ARG A 54 -21.06 -3.94 -2.83
CA ARG A 54 -21.09 -2.53 -2.38
C ARG A 54 -21.60 -1.57 -3.47
N PRO A 55 -22.83 -1.75 -4.01
CA PRO A 55 -23.29 -0.97 -5.16
C PRO A 55 -23.43 0.53 -4.86
N VAL A 56 -23.80 0.92 -3.63
CA VAL A 56 -23.86 2.34 -3.23
C VAL A 56 -22.47 2.98 -3.23
N TRP A 57 -21.43 2.20 -2.94
CA TRP A 57 -20.04 2.67 -3.01
C TRP A 57 -19.57 2.86 -4.46
N ALA A 58 -20.07 2.04 -5.39
CA ALA A 58 -19.85 2.23 -6.84
C ALA A 58 -20.27 3.64 -7.29
N TRP A 59 -21.46 4.09 -6.88
CA TRP A 59 -21.96 5.43 -7.19
C TRP A 59 -21.02 6.53 -6.69
N LEU A 60 -20.42 6.37 -5.51
CA LEU A 60 -19.46 7.33 -4.99
C LEU A 60 -18.24 7.42 -5.92
N TYR A 61 -17.67 6.29 -6.34
CA TYR A 61 -16.57 6.27 -7.31
C TYR A 61 -16.97 6.90 -8.65
N GLN A 62 -18.18 6.65 -9.15
CA GLN A 62 -18.64 7.28 -10.40
C GLN A 62 -18.68 8.80 -10.28
N VAL A 63 -19.15 9.33 -9.16
CA VAL A 63 -19.20 10.78 -8.90
C VAL A 63 -17.79 11.35 -8.81
N THR A 64 -16.93 10.79 -7.95
CA THR A 64 -15.58 11.33 -7.73
C THR A 64 -14.72 11.28 -9.00
N THR A 65 -14.76 10.18 -9.75
CA THR A 65 -14.00 9.98 -11.00
C THR A 65 -14.58 10.73 -12.20
N SER A 66 -15.78 11.31 -12.07
CA SER A 66 -16.31 12.25 -13.06
C SER A 66 -15.79 13.68 -12.86
N ILE A 67 -15.32 13.99 -11.64
CA ILE A 67 -14.86 15.32 -11.24
C ILE A 67 -13.32 15.38 -11.25
N LEU A 68 -12.67 14.36 -10.70
CA LEU A 68 -11.21 14.31 -10.57
C LEU A 68 -10.58 13.56 -11.74
N PRO A 69 -9.55 14.13 -12.40
CA PRO A 69 -8.82 13.43 -13.45
C PRO A 69 -7.94 12.32 -12.84
N HIS A 70 -7.48 11.39 -13.68
CA HIS A 70 -6.53 10.34 -13.29
C HIS A 70 -5.11 10.89 -13.16
N GLN A 71 -4.89 11.76 -12.17
CA GLN A 71 -3.56 12.23 -11.80
C GLN A 71 -3.41 12.16 -10.27
N PRO A 72 -2.33 11.53 -9.75
CA PRO A 72 -2.16 11.28 -8.31
C PRO A 72 -2.34 12.53 -7.45
N ILE A 73 -1.78 13.67 -7.86
CA ILE A 73 -1.81 14.91 -7.08
C ILE A 73 -3.21 15.32 -6.63
N TYR A 74 -4.23 15.20 -7.49
CA TYR A 74 -5.60 15.58 -7.13
C TYR A 74 -6.19 14.62 -6.12
N TRP A 75 -5.93 13.31 -6.25
CA TRP A 75 -6.40 12.30 -5.32
C TRP A 75 -5.73 12.41 -3.96
N GLN A 76 -4.43 12.74 -3.93
CA GLN A 76 -3.69 12.99 -2.69
C GLN A 76 -4.24 14.20 -1.94
N VAL A 77 -4.51 15.32 -2.64
CA VAL A 77 -5.15 16.51 -2.06
C VAL A 77 -6.57 16.20 -1.59
N PHE A 78 -7.32 15.42 -2.37
CA PHE A 78 -8.68 15.02 -2.04
C PHE A 78 -8.75 14.14 -0.79
N ALA A 79 -7.85 13.16 -0.64
CA ALA A 79 -7.71 12.34 0.55
C ALA A 79 -7.31 13.18 1.78
N LEU A 80 -6.39 14.14 1.62
CA LEU A 80 -6.00 15.06 2.67
C LEU A 80 -7.18 15.91 3.16
N PHE A 81 -7.98 16.42 2.22
CA PHE A 81 -9.19 17.19 2.53
C PHE A 81 -10.17 16.37 3.38
N TRP A 82 -10.49 15.14 2.99
CA TRP A 82 -11.44 14.32 3.74
C TRP A 82 -10.93 13.89 5.11
N ARG A 83 -9.62 13.64 5.25
CA ARG A 83 -9.01 13.39 6.56
C ARG A 83 -9.10 14.60 7.48
N TRP A 84 -8.80 15.79 6.96
CA TRP A 84 -8.98 17.05 7.69
C TRP A 84 -10.45 17.30 8.06
N ALA A 85 -11.39 17.09 7.12
CA ALA A 85 -12.82 17.26 7.34
C ALA A 85 -13.35 16.28 8.42
N GLY A 86 -12.84 15.05 8.45
CA GLY A 86 -13.10 14.08 9.51
C GLY A 86 -12.66 14.59 10.88
N ALA A 87 -11.41 15.06 11.01
CA ALA A 87 -10.87 15.60 12.25
C ALA A 87 -11.63 16.86 12.74
N LEU A 88 -12.07 17.71 11.81
CA LEU A 88 -12.90 18.87 12.11
C LEU A 88 -14.29 18.46 12.61
N THR A 89 -14.88 17.41 12.04
CA THR A 89 -16.16 16.87 12.51
C THR A 89 -16.03 16.26 13.91
N VAL A 90 -14.92 15.56 14.21
CA VAL A 90 -14.62 15.08 15.57
C VAL A 90 -14.54 16.24 16.56
N TRP A 91 -13.91 17.35 16.17
CA TRP A 91 -13.84 18.56 17.01
C TRP A 91 -15.26 19.08 17.27
N ALA A 92 -16.09 19.16 16.23
CA ALA A 92 -17.46 19.65 16.32
C ALA A 92 -18.36 18.74 17.18
N ILE A 93 -18.18 17.41 17.14
CA ILE A 93 -18.83 16.45 18.04
C ILE A 93 -18.40 16.70 19.48
N ALA A 94 -17.09 16.80 19.74
CA ALA A 94 -16.58 17.03 21.10
C ALA A 94 -17.03 18.37 21.69
N ARG A 95 -17.12 19.43 20.88
CA ARG A 95 -17.67 20.73 21.30
C ARG A 95 -19.17 20.68 21.62
N ARG A 96 -19.91 19.72 21.06
CA ARG A 96 -21.33 19.50 21.38
C ARG A 96 -21.50 18.65 22.62
N LEU A 97 -20.72 17.58 22.77
CA LEU A 97 -20.76 16.72 23.96
C LEU A 97 -20.21 17.42 25.20
N PHE A 98 -19.16 18.23 25.04
CA PHE A 98 -18.47 18.90 26.15
C PHE A 98 -18.27 20.41 25.84
N PRO A 99 -19.35 21.23 25.87
CA PRO A 99 -19.30 22.64 25.46
C PRO A 99 -18.31 23.53 26.22
N GLN A 100 -17.90 23.13 27.42
CA GLN A 100 -16.94 23.89 28.24
C GLN A 100 -15.48 23.43 28.04
N ARG A 101 -15.23 22.36 27.27
CA ARG A 101 -13.91 21.73 27.13
C ARG A 101 -13.30 21.92 25.74
N ALA A 102 -12.98 23.16 25.39
CA ALA A 102 -12.42 23.48 24.06
C ALA A 102 -11.03 22.87 23.82
N THR A 103 -10.17 22.85 24.84
CA THR A 103 -8.84 22.21 24.77
C THR A 103 -8.95 20.70 24.55
N PHE A 104 -9.86 20.02 25.27
CA PHE A 104 -10.12 18.58 25.07
C PHE A 104 -10.57 18.28 23.64
N ALA A 105 -11.51 19.08 23.10
CA ALA A 105 -11.98 18.90 21.73
C ALA A 105 -10.86 19.05 20.70
N LEU A 106 -9.93 20.00 20.90
CA LEU A 106 -8.76 20.13 20.03
C LEU A 106 -7.79 18.95 20.19
N THR A 107 -7.48 18.55 21.42
CA THR A 107 -6.64 17.38 21.72
C THR A 107 -7.19 16.11 21.07
N LEU A 108 -8.48 15.83 21.24
CA LEU A 108 -9.16 14.68 20.64
C LEU A 108 -9.02 14.67 19.11
N SER A 109 -9.24 15.81 18.46
CA SER A 109 -9.11 15.91 17.00
C SER A 109 -7.69 15.78 16.50
N LEU A 110 -6.69 16.25 17.25
CA LEU A 110 -5.28 16.05 16.90
C LEU A 110 -4.90 14.57 17.01
N PHE A 111 -5.35 13.88 18.06
CA PHE A 111 -5.18 12.42 18.19
C PHE A 111 -5.84 11.65 17.05
N PHE A 112 -7.05 12.04 16.65
CA PHE A 112 -7.74 11.43 15.53
C PHE A 112 -7.02 11.68 14.21
N LEU A 113 -6.62 12.92 13.96
CA LEU A 113 -5.95 13.33 12.72
C LEU A 113 -4.64 12.57 12.51
N LEU A 114 -3.82 12.52 13.57
CA LEU A 114 -2.41 12.07 13.52
C LEU A 114 -2.21 10.66 14.08
N TYR A 115 -3.28 9.88 14.21
CA TYR A 115 -3.20 8.52 14.75
C TYR A 115 -2.13 7.67 14.03
N PRO A 116 -1.11 7.16 14.75
CA PRO A 116 0.01 6.46 14.14
C PRO A 116 -0.29 5.00 13.78
N GLY A 117 -1.42 4.42 14.18
CA GLY A 117 -1.71 3.03 13.81
C GLY A 117 -2.14 2.83 12.35
N PHE A 118 -2.38 3.93 11.63
CA PHE A 118 -2.86 3.92 10.25
C PHE A 118 -1.89 4.68 9.33
N ASN A 119 -1.33 3.99 8.33
CA ASN A 119 -0.35 4.55 7.39
C ASN A 119 -0.82 4.59 5.93
N GLN A 120 -2.07 4.26 5.62
CA GLN A 120 -2.51 4.14 4.21
C GLN A 120 -3.12 5.44 3.66
N GLN A 121 -2.73 6.61 4.20
CA GLN A 121 -3.20 7.91 3.71
C GLN A 121 -2.97 8.07 2.20
N TRP A 122 -1.82 7.59 1.72
CA TRP A 122 -1.31 7.87 0.38
C TRP A 122 -1.78 6.89 -0.69
N GLY A 123 -2.43 5.77 -0.33
CA GLY A 123 -3.33 5.02 -1.20
C GLY A 123 -4.60 5.83 -1.48
N SER A 124 -4.41 7.01 -2.07
CA SER A 124 -5.31 8.14 -1.96
C SER A 124 -6.59 7.97 -2.77
N TYR A 125 -6.54 7.18 -3.85
CA TYR A 125 -7.72 6.88 -4.64
C TYR A 125 -8.69 6.03 -3.81
N LEU A 126 -8.20 4.95 -3.18
CA LEU A 126 -8.98 4.11 -2.28
C LEU A 126 -9.38 4.86 -1.01
N TYR A 127 -8.41 5.41 -0.27
CA TYR A 127 -8.66 5.90 1.08
C TYR A 127 -9.39 7.23 1.14
N SER A 128 -9.37 8.05 0.08
CA SER A 128 -10.31 9.18 0.01
C SER A 128 -11.76 8.70 0.12
N HIS A 129 -12.12 7.58 -0.50
CA HIS A 129 -13.46 7.00 -0.40
C HIS A 129 -13.74 6.43 0.98
N PHE A 130 -12.76 5.79 1.64
CA PHE A 130 -12.91 5.39 3.04
C PHE A 130 -13.11 6.60 3.97
N PHE A 131 -12.36 7.68 3.77
CA PHE A 131 -12.49 8.91 4.57
C PHE A 131 -13.83 9.61 4.34
N ILE A 132 -14.41 9.54 3.14
CA ILE A 132 -15.78 10.04 2.88
C ILE A 132 -16.79 9.26 3.72
N VAL A 133 -16.71 7.93 3.72
CA VAL A 133 -17.63 7.08 4.49
C VAL A 133 -17.47 7.32 6.00
N LEU A 134 -16.21 7.41 6.49
CA LEU A 134 -15.92 7.79 7.88
C LEU A 134 -16.47 9.19 8.21
N PHE A 135 -16.34 10.14 7.29
CA PHE A 135 -16.93 11.46 7.44
C PHE A 135 -18.45 11.39 7.49
N PHE A 136 -19.12 10.58 6.66
CA PHE A 136 -20.58 10.42 6.71
C PHE A 136 -21.04 9.87 8.07
N PHE A 137 -20.35 8.87 8.61
CA PHE A 137 -20.59 8.37 9.96
C PHE A 137 -20.47 9.47 11.02
N LEU A 138 -19.34 10.16 11.05
CA LEU A 138 -19.06 11.23 12.03
C LEU A 138 -20.04 12.41 11.87
N PHE A 139 -20.30 12.83 10.63
CA PHE A 139 -21.17 13.96 10.33
C PHE A 139 -22.63 13.63 10.66
N SER A 140 -23.06 12.39 10.46
CA SER A 140 -24.35 11.90 10.95
C SER A 140 -24.48 12.04 12.47
N ILE A 141 -23.45 11.64 13.25
CA ILE A 141 -23.45 11.83 14.71
C ILE A 141 -23.50 13.32 15.06
N HIS A 142 -22.74 14.16 14.37
CA HIS A 142 -22.76 15.61 14.59
C HIS A 142 -24.16 16.21 14.34
N LEU A 143 -24.81 15.84 13.24
CA LEU A 143 -26.16 16.30 12.89
C LEU A 143 -27.21 15.80 13.87
N MET A 144 -27.10 14.55 14.34
CA MET A 144 -27.93 13.99 15.41
C MET A 144 -27.84 14.85 16.68
N LEU A 145 -26.62 15.19 17.12
CA LEU A 145 -26.40 16.07 18.27
C LEU A 145 -26.89 17.52 18.05
N ARG A 146 -27.17 17.92 16.81
CA ARG A 146 -27.80 19.21 16.47
C ARG A 146 -29.33 19.14 16.35
N GLY A 147 -29.94 17.97 16.58
CA GLY A 147 -31.37 17.76 16.39
C GLY A 147 -31.82 17.72 14.92
N LYS A 148 -30.88 17.56 13.97
CA LYS A 148 -31.17 17.48 12.53
C LYS A 148 -31.37 16.03 12.10
N THR A 149 -32.47 15.41 12.51
CA THR A 149 -32.71 13.96 12.37
C THR A 149 -32.69 13.48 10.91
N LEU A 150 -33.44 14.12 10.00
CA LEU A 150 -33.54 13.63 8.62
C LEU A 150 -32.18 13.65 7.87
N PRO A 151 -31.40 14.74 7.87
CA PRO A 151 -30.04 14.72 7.33
C PRO A 151 -29.12 13.71 8.03
N ALA A 152 -29.23 13.57 9.36
CA ALA A 152 -28.43 12.59 10.10
C ALA A 152 -28.74 11.15 9.67
N LEU A 153 -30.02 10.81 9.45
CA LEU A 153 -30.44 9.51 8.94
C LEU A 153 -29.88 9.25 7.54
N LEU A 154 -29.92 10.24 6.64
CA LEU A 154 -29.35 10.11 5.30
C LEU A 154 -27.85 9.78 5.35
N PHE A 155 -27.06 10.52 6.12
CA PHE A 155 -25.63 10.24 6.24
C PHE A 155 -25.32 8.91 6.95
N SER A 156 -26.17 8.49 7.90
CA SER A 156 -26.04 7.16 8.54
C SER A 156 -26.32 6.03 7.54
N ALA A 157 -27.37 6.19 6.72
CA ALA A 157 -27.70 5.31 5.62
C ALA A 157 -26.55 5.18 4.61
N LEU A 158 -26.00 6.30 4.14
CA LEU A 158 -24.87 6.29 3.20
C LEU A 158 -23.66 5.57 3.79
N ASN A 159 -23.33 5.82 5.06
CA ASN A 159 -22.27 5.09 5.76
C ASN A 159 -22.50 3.56 5.73
N LEU A 160 -23.69 3.11 6.17
CA LEU A 160 -24.02 1.69 6.34
C LEU A 160 -24.08 0.90 5.01
N TRP A 161 -24.54 1.54 3.93
CA TRP A 161 -24.66 0.91 2.61
C TRP A 161 -23.40 1.00 1.75
N MET A 162 -22.47 1.91 2.05
CA MET A 162 -21.22 2.01 1.29
C MET A 162 -20.16 1.01 1.77
N MET A 163 -20.03 0.76 3.07
CA MET A 163 -18.95 -0.09 3.59
C MET A 163 -19.24 -0.66 4.99
N GLU A 164 -18.61 -1.79 5.31
CA GLU A 164 -18.75 -2.52 6.57
C GLU A 164 -17.85 -2.05 7.73
N TYR A 165 -16.78 -1.29 7.46
CA TYR A 165 -15.76 -0.95 8.47
C TYR A 165 -16.32 -0.22 9.69
N PHE A 166 -17.31 0.65 9.47
CA PHE A 166 -17.94 1.45 10.52
C PHE A 166 -19.34 0.96 10.87
N PHE A 167 -19.73 -0.22 10.40
CA PHE A 167 -21.09 -0.73 10.50
C PHE A 167 -21.50 -0.89 11.96
N VAL A 168 -20.72 -1.64 12.75
CA VAL A 168 -21.02 -1.90 14.17
C VAL A 168 -20.80 -0.66 15.05
N LEU A 169 -19.95 0.28 14.60
CA LEU A 169 -19.75 1.56 15.27
C LEU A 169 -21.01 2.42 15.31
N GLU A 170 -22.00 2.21 14.44
CA GLU A 170 -23.29 2.90 14.52
C GLU A 170 -24.05 2.65 15.84
N LEU A 171 -23.73 1.56 16.53
CA LEU A 171 -24.30 1.24 17.84
C LEU A 171 -23.74 2.10 18.99
N ILE A 172 -22.83 3.04 18.70
CA ILE A 172 -22.35 4.02 19.68
C ILE A 172 -23.37 5.10 20.01
N ARG A 173 -24.36 5.33 19.11
CA ARG A 173 -25.37 6.38 19.25
C ARG A 173 -26.09 6.44 20.59
N PRO A 174 -26.62 5.35 21.17
CA PRO A 174 -27.28 5.41 22.47
C PRO A 174 -26.36 5.95 23.56
N PHE A 175 -25.06 5.61 23.54
CA PHE A 175 -24.08 6.13 24.49
C PHE A 175 -23.78 7.62 24.27
N VAL A 176 -23.64 8.04 23.01
CA VAL A 176 -23.41 9.45 22.64
C VAL A 176 -24.63 10.31 23.01
N ILE A 177 -25.84 9.85 22.71
CA ILE A 177 -27.08 10.52 23.09
C ILE A 177 -27.17 10.60 24.61
N TRP A 178 -26.99 9.47 25.30
CA TRP A 178 -27.02 9.40 26.75
C TRP A 178 -26.10 10.46 27.36
N VAL A 179 -24.83 10.51 26.96
CA VAL A 179 -23.84 11.48 27.46
C VAL A 179 -24.22 12.94 27.17
N SER A 180 -24.91 13.22 26.06
CA SER A 180 -25.32 14.57 25.70
C SER A 180 -26.53 15.11 26.48
N LEU A 181 -27.33 14.21 27.08
CA LEU A 181 -28.54 14.58 27.84
C LEU A 181 -28.24 14.92 29.31
N PRO A 182 -29.01 15.84 29.92
CA PRO A 182 -28.94 16.12 31.35
C PRO A 182 -29.31 14.89 32.19
N VAL A 183 -28.90 14.90 33.46
CA VAL A 183 -29.22 13.82 34.41
C VAL A 183 -30.61 14.08 34.98
N ASP A 184 -31.61 13.40 34.41
CA ASP A 184 -32.99 13.43 34.87
C ASP A 184 -33.62 12.02 34.82
N SER A 185 -34.85 11.88 35.35
CA SER A 185 -35.59 10.61 35.37
C SER A 185 -36.04 10.12 33.99
N ASN A 186 -36.12 11.02 33.00
CA ASN A 186 -36.59 10.72 31.64
C ASN A 186 -35.45 10.41 30.67
N ARG A 187 -34.19 10.55 31.09
CA ARG A 187 -32.99 10.42 30.25
C ARG A 187 -32.96 9.12 29.45
N PHE A 188 -33.35 8.01 30.08
CA PHE A 188 -33.42 6.70 29.40
C PHE A 188 -34.46 6.68 28.29
N LYS A 189 -35.69 7.11 28.58
CA LYS A 189 -36.78 7.19 27.59
C LYS A 189 -36.44 8.13 26.44
N THR A 190 -35.83 9.28 26.74
CA THR A 190 -35.38 10.24 25.74
C THR A 190 -34.25 9.67 24.87
N THR A 191 -33.30 8.96 25.47
CA THR A 191 -32.21 8.28 24.73
C THR A 191 -32.77 7.27 23.74
N LEU A 192 -33.67 6.40 24.21
CA LEU A 192 -34.30 5.40 23.35
C LEU A 192 -35.10 6.05 22.23
N ARG A 193 -35.92 7.06 22.54
CA ARG A 193 -36.72 7.78 21.54
C ARG A 193 -35.86 8.44 20.45
N GLN A 194 -34.72 9.03 20.82
CA GLN A 194 -33.81 9.64 19.85
C GLN A 194 -33.01 8.59 19.04
N TRP A 195 -32.78 7.41 19.59
CA TRP A 195 -32.03 6.34 18.93
C TRP A 195 -32.88 5.52 17.94
N VAL A 196 -34.18 5.29 18.24
CA VAL A 196 -35.09 4.45 17.44
C VAL A 196 -35.03 4.74 15.92
N PRO A 197 -35.05 5.99 15.43
CA PRO A 197 -34.94 6.25 13.99
C PRO A 197 -33.66 5.69 13.35
N TYR A 198 -32.52 5.80 14.05
CA TYR A 198 -31.24 5.28 13.57
C TYR A 198 -31.15 3.76 13.69
N LEU A 199 -31.79 3.18 14.72
CA LEU A 199 -31.94 1.74 14.82
C LEU A 199 -32.77 1.18 13.65
N GLY A 200 -33.78 1.92 13.17
CA GLY A 200 -34.53 1.58 11.97
C GLY A 200 -33.64 1.53 10.72
N VAL A 201 -32.78 2.55 10.50
CA VAL A 201 -31.82 2.56 9.37
C VAL A 201 -30.81 1.42 9.51
N PHE A 202 -30.29 1.19 10.70
CA PHE A 202 -29.37 0.07 10.97
C PHE A 202 -30.02 -1.28 10.65
N ALA A 203 -31.26 -1.50 11.10
CA ALA A 203 -32.02 -2.72 10.81
C ALA A 203 -32.27 -2.89 9.30
N LEU A 204 -32.65 -1.82 8.59
CA LEU A 204 -32.81 -1.85 7.13
C LEU A 204 -31.50 -2.20 6.42
N ALA A 205 -30.37 -1.66 6.88
CA ALA A 205 -29.06 -2.00 6.34
C ALA A 205 -28.71 -3.48 6.57
N VAL A 206 -28.97 -4.02 7.77
CA VAL A 206 -28.81 -5.46 8.07
C VAL A 206 -29.71 -6.31 7.15
N LEU A 207 -30.99 -5.98 7.04
CA LEU A 207 -31.93 -6.70 6.17
C LEU A 207 -31.47 -6.67 4.71
N SER A 208 -31.01 -5.53 4.20
CA SER A 208 -30.49 -5.44 2.83
C SER A 208 -29.27 -6.35 2.59
N ARG A 209 -28.39 -6.49 3.59
CA ARG A 209 -27.22 -7.37 3.49
C ARG A 209 -27.55 -8.86 3.62
N ILE A 210 -28.70 -9.21 4.19
CA ILE A 210 -29.15 -10.60 4.30
C ILE A 210 -29.94 -11.02 3.05
N PHE A 211 -30.81 -10.14 2.55
CA PHE A 211 -31.78 -10.49 1.51
C PHE A 211 -31.42 -9.99 0.11
N ILE A 212 -30.54 -8.99 -0.03
CA ILE A 212 -30.23 -8.35 -1.33
C ILE A 212 -28.77 -8.61 -1.72
N PHE A 213 -27.83 -8.48 -0.79
CA PHE A 213 -26.40 -8.63 -1.06
C PHE A 213 -25.89 -10.00 -0.59
N ASN A 214 -25.54 -10.88 -1.52
CA ASN A 214 -24.95 -12.18 -1.19
C ASN A 214 -23.44 -11.98 -0.92
N ASN A 215 -23.04 -11.76 0.34
CA ASN A 215 -21.63 -11.61 0.72
C ASN A 215 -20.91 -12.97 0.55
N GLN A 216 -20.52 -13.31 -0.68
CA GLN A 216 -19.86 -14.58 -1.00
C GLN A 216 -18.35 -14.57 -0.68
N ILE A 217 -17.75 -13.40 -0.42
CA ILE A 217 -16.28 -13.26 -0.36
C ILE A 217 -15.68 -13.53 1.03
N TYR A 218 -16.44 -13.31 2.11
CA TYR A 218 -15.98 -13.62 3.46
C TYR A 218 -16.95 -14.60 4.09
N GLN A 219 -16.63 -15.90 3.99
CA GLN A 219 -17.33 -16.91 4.77
C GLN A 219 -17.16 -16.56 6.25
N PHE A 220 -18.27 -16.51 7.00
CA PHE A 220 -18.24 -16.41 8.45
C PHE A 220 -17.69 -17.72 9.03
N SER A 221 -16.36 -17.90 8.96
CA SER A 221 -15.67 -19.16 9.32
C SER A 221 -15.91 -19.56 10.78
N ILE A 222 -16.17 -18.58 11.64
CA ILE A 222 -16.40 -18.78 13.08
C ILE A 222 -17.57 -19.71 13.36
N ARG A 223 -18.63 -19.75 12.53
CA ARG A 223 -19.75 -20.66 12.81
C ARG A 223 -19.34 -22.12 12.70
N GLU A 224 -18.56 -22.46 11.68
CA GLU A 224 -18.07 -23.82 11.47
C GLU A 224 -16.98 -24.19 12.46
N GLU A 225 -16.07 -23.25 12.76
CA GLU A 225 -15.01 -23.42 13.76
C GLU A 225 -15.58 -23.61 15.17
N LEU A 226 -16.55 -22.80 15.58
CA LEU A 226 -17.20 -22.89 16.90
C LEU A 226 -17.99 -24.19 17.06
N ALA A 227 -18.58 -24.71 15.98
CA ALA A 227 -19.25 -26.01 15.99
C ALA A 227 -18.28 -27.19 16.15
N LYS A 228 -17.04 -27.07 15.65
CA LYS A 228 -16.00 -28.11 15.73
C LYS A 228 -15.21 -28.06 17.03
N ALA A 229 -14.80 -26.86 17.47
CA ALA A 229 -13.90 -26.66 18.61
C ALA A 229 -14.26 -25.38 19.41
N PRO A 230 -15.32 -25.42 20.25
CA PRO A 230 -15.89 -24.21 20.85
C PRO A 230 -14.95 -23.48 21.81
N PHE A 231 -14.26 -24.22 22.69
CA PHE A 231 -13.36 -23.62 23.69
C PHE A 231 -12.11 -23.01 23.06
N GLU A 232 -11.53 -23.70 22.07
CA GLU A 232 -10.35 -23.23 21.35
C GLU A 232 -10.68 -21.98 20.52
N THR A 233 -11.76 -22.02 19.74
CA THR A 233 -12.23 -20.89 18.92
C THR A 233 -12.51 -19.67 19.81
N LEU A 234 -13.16 -19.86 20.97
CA LEU A 234 -13.43 -18.77 21.90
C LEU A 234 -12.15 -18.21 22.52
N SER A 235 -11.20 -19.07 22.91
CA SER A 235 -9.90 -18.66 23.45
C SER A 235 -9.11 -17.85 22.41
N LEU A 236 -9.04 -18.33 21.18
CA LEU A 236 -8.40 -17.63 20.05
C LEU A 236 -9.07 -16.29 19.77
N LEU A 237 -10.40 -16.23 19.76
CA LEU A 237 -11.14 -14.99 19.56
C LEU A 237 -10.83 -13.96 20.67
N VAL A 238 -10.83 -14.39 21.94
CA VAL A 238 -10.47 -13.52 23.07
C VAL A 238 -9.03 -13.04 22.94
N GLY A 239 -8.08 -13.94 22.62
CA GLY A 239 -6.69 -13.59 22.36
C GLY A 239 -6.54 -12.57 21.23
N ASN A 240 -7.26 -12.77 20.13
CA ASN A 240 -7.29 -11.85 18.99
C ASN A 240 -7.85 -10.49 19.35
N VAL A 241 -8.92 -10.42 20.16
CA VAL A 241 -9.48 -9.16 20.67
C VAL A 241 -8.43 -8.40 21.49
N PHE A 242 -7.79 -9.06 22.46
CA PHE A 242 -6.77 -8.41 23.29
C PHE A 242 -5.54 -7.96 22.48
N SER A 243 -5.03 -8.83 21.60
CA SER A 243 -3.91 -8.51 20.71
C SER A 243 -4.25 -7.33 19.78
N SER A 244 -5.45 -7.32 19.20
CA SER A 244 -5.94 -6.22 18.37
C SER A 244 -6.03 -4.91 19.16
N LEU A 245 -6.61 -4.93 20.35
CA LEU A 245 -6.75 -3.74 21.20
C LEU A 245 -5.38 -3.21 21.64
N TRP A 246 -4.44 -4.09 21.97
CA TRP A 246 -3.05 -3.73 22.26
C TRP A 246 -2.37 -3.11 21.03
N ALA A 247 -2.54 -3.71 19.85
CA ALA A 247 -1.98 -3.22 18.60
C ALA A 247 -2.46 -1.80 18.26
N VAL A 248 -3.79 -1.56 18.29
CA VAL A 248 -4.36 -0.26 17.92
C VAL A 248 -4.17 0.82 18.99
N THR A 249 -3.88 0.45 20.23
CA THR A 249 -3.59 1.41 21.30
C THR A 249 -2.09 1.57 21.51
N LEU A 250 -1.49 0.73 22.35
CA LEU A 250 -0.13 0.93 22.84
C LEU A 250 0.92 0.71 21.76
N SER A 251 0.83 -0.36 20.96
CA SER A 251 1.81 -0.59 19.88
C SER A 251 1.76 0.50 18.81
N ALA A 252 0.56 0.98 18.44
CA ALA A 252 0.40 2.07 17.49
C ALA A 252 1.13 3.33 17.98
N TRP A 253 0.94 3.72 19.24
CA TRP A 253 1.60 4.88 19.82
C TRP A 253 3.10 4.67 20.07
N ALA A 254 3.56 3.44 20.21
CA ALA A 254 5.00 3.15 20.27
C ALA A 254 5.73 3.47 18.95
N LEU A 255 5.04 3.47 17.81
CA LEU A 255 5.62 3.81 16.51
C LEU A 255 6.17 5.25 16.43
N ILE A 256 5.67 6.17 17.27
CA ILE A 256 6.15 7.56 17.27
C ILE A 256 7.61 7.69 17.72
N PHE A 257 8.14 6.68 18.41
CA PHE A 257 9.52 6.61 18.88
C PHE A 257 10.47 5.95 17.87
N ARG A 258 10.00 5.66 16.65
CA ARG A 258 10.86 5.24 15.53
C ARG A 258 11.39 6.48 14.81
N PHE A 259 12.59 6.90 15.21
CA PHE A 259 13.28 8.06 14.65
C PHE A 259 14.04 7.72 13.37
N PRO A 260 14.17 8.66 12.41
CA PRO A 260 14.97 8.43 11.22
C PRO A 260 16.47 8.47 11.53
N SER A 261 17.27 7.80 10.70
CA SER A 261 18.73 7.78 10.81
C SER A 261 19.35 8.47 9.60
N PRO A 262 20.30 9.41 9.77
CA PRO A 262 21.00 10.03 8.63
C PRO A 262 21.68 9.02 7.69
N ALA A 263 22.13 7.87 8.23
CA ALA A 263 22.80 6.84 7.46
C ALA A 263 21.84 6.03 6.57
N ILE A 264 20.60 5.84 7.00
CA ILE A 264 19.59 5.02 6.28
C ILE A 264 18.67 5.93 5.47
N ASP A 265 18.17 7.00 6.07
CA ASP A 265 17.15 7.87 5.49
C ASP A 265 17.72 9.07 4.73
N GLY A 266 19.00 9.39 4.96
CA GLY A 266 19.67 10.57 4.43
C GLY A 266 19.39 11.85 5.25
N PRO A 267 20.35 12.79 5.27
CA PRO A 267 20.28 13.99 6.11
C PRO A 267 19.09 14.90 5.78
N ARG A 268 18.67 14.95 4.50
CA ARG A 268 17.52 15.75 4.06
C ARG A 268 16.21 15.24 4.68
N THR A 269 16.01 13.93 4.73
CA THR A 269 14.82 13.31 5.33
C THR A 269 14.76 13.60 6.83
N VAL A 270 15.90 13.50 7.52
CA VAL A 270 16.02 13.82 8.95
C VAL A 270 15.70 15.31 9.21
N ALA A 271 16.23 16.22 8.40
CA ALA A 271 15.94 17.65 8.52
C ALA A 271 14.45 17.97 8.32
N LEU A 272 13.82 17.37 7.31
CA LEU A 272 12.38 17.53 7.05
C LEU A 272 11.53 16.92 8.17
N TYR A 273 11.93 15.76 8.71
CA TYR A 273 11.29 15.16 9.88
C TYR A 273 11.31 16.12 11.08
N ILE A 274 12.49 16.68 11.41
CA ILE A 274 12.63 17.65 12.51
C ILE A 274 11.75 18.87 12.24
N PHE A 275 11.74 19.39 11.01
CA PHE A 275 10.88 20.50 10.63
C PHE A 275 9.39 20.20 10.86
N VAL A 276 8.90 19.03 10.44
CA VAL A 276 7.49 18.61 10.66
C VAL A 276 7.18 18.52 12.15
N VAL A 277 8.03 17.87 12.95
CA VAL A 277 7.87 17.74 14.40
C VAL A 277 7.79 19.12 15.05
N MET A 278 8.72 20.02 14.74
CA MET A 278 8.78 21.37 15.31
C MET A 278 7.57 22.22 14.88
N LEU A 279 7.17 22.15 13.61
CA LEU A 279 6.02 22.88 13.09
C LEU A 279 4.72 22.42 13.77
N VAL A 280 4.48 21.11 13.86
CA VAL A 280 3.28 20.58 14.52
C VAL A 280 3.31 20.84 16.03
N ALA A 281 4.49 20.77 16.66
CA ALA A 281 4.64 21.15 18.06
C ALA A 281 4.25 22.62 18.30
N ALA A 282 4.70 23.53 17.44
CA ALA A 282 4.34 24.95 17.50
C ALA A 282 2.84 25.18 17.30
N VAL A 283 2.24 24.54 16.28
CA VAL A 283 0.79 24.62 15.99
C VAL A 283 -0.04 24.09 17.15
N ALA A 284 0.32 22.91 17.69
CA ALA A 284 -0.36 22.30 18.83
C ALA A 284 -0.21 23.16 20.09
N MET A 285 0.99 23.65 20.40
CA MET A 285 1.25 24.48 21.57
C MET A 285 0.47 25.81 21.49
N PHE A 286 0.49 26.48 20.35
CA PHE A 286 -0.27 27.70 20.10
C PHE A 286 -1.78 27.46 20.26
N GLY A 287 -2.29 26.38 19.64
CA GLY A 287 -3.70 26.00 19.72
C GLY A 287 -4.16 25.72 21.14
N LEU A 288 -3.42 24.91 21.89
CA LEU A 288 -3.79 24.50 23.25
C LEU A 288 -3.68 25.64 24.27
N ARG A 289 -2.73 26.59 24.10
CA ARG A 289 -2.60 27.77 24.97
C ARG A 289 -3.76 28.75 24.81
N ASN A 290 -4.24 28.93 23.57
CA ASN A 290 -5.24 29.95 23.24
C ASN A 290 -6.69 29.50 23.45
N GLN A 291 -6.92 28.22 23.72
CA GLN A 291 -8.25 27.71 24.06
C GLN A 291 -8.62 28.04 25.50
N SER A 292 -9.81 28.63 25.71
CA SER A 292 -10.34 28.87 27.04
C SER A 292 -10.85 27.57 27.65
N GLN A 293 -10.33 27.21 28.82
CA GLN A 293 -10.92 26.20 29.71
C GLN A 293 -11.66 26.93 30.84
N SER A 294 -12.96 26.68 30.96
CA SER A 294 -13.75 27.07 32.13
C SER A 294 -13.50 26.03 33.24
N GLY A 295 -12.99 26.47 34.38
CA GLY A 295 -12.58 25.59 35.48
C GLY A 295 -13.73 25.19 36.40
N ASN A 296 -14.10 23.91 36.39
CA ASN A 296 -14.09 22.96 37.51
C ASN A 296 -14.72 21.67 36.97
N ASP A 297 -13.90 20.63 36.80
CA ASP A 297 -14.34 19.38 36.19
C ASP A 297 -15.19 18.57 37.16
N ALA A 298 -16.44 18.28 36.79
CA ALA A 298 -17.18 17.21 37.47
C ALA A 298 -16.48 15.86 37.15
N PRO A 299 -16.06 15.06 38.15
CA PRO A 299 -15.43 13.75 37.95
C PRO A 299 -16.23 12.84 37.00
N ARG A 300 -17.56 12.99 37.03
CA ARG A 300 -18.53 12.27 36.18
C ARG A 300 -18.28 12.45 34.67
N GLN A 301 -17.82 13.61 34.23
CA GLN A 301 -17.55 13.86 32.79
C GLN A 301 -16.30 13.12 32.31
N ARG A 302 -15.26 12.98 33.15
CA ARG A 302 -14.03 12.24 32.81
C ARG A 302 -14.33 10.75 32.61
N GLY A 303 -15.15 10.18 33.49
CA GLY A 303 -15.62 8.79 33.36
C GLY A 303 -16.42 8.56 32.06
N SER A 304 -17.28 9.50 31.66
CA SER A 304 -18.03 9.39 30.40
C SER A 304 -17.14 9.43 29.16
N ILE A 305 -16.07 10.23 29.15
CA ILE A 305 -15.11 10.28 28.03
C ILE A 305 -14.40 8.93 27.86
N LEU A 306 -13.90 8.36 28.96
CA LEU A 306 -13.23 7.05 28.95
C LEU A 306 -14.19 5.95 28.52
N LEU A 307 -15.42 5.95 29.05
CA LEU A 307 -16.45 4.97 28.68
C LEU A 307 -16.77 5.02 27.18
N LEU A 308 -16.92 6.21 26.61
CA LEU A 308 -17.13 6.35 25.16
C LEU A 308 -15.95 5.77 24.36
N GLY A 309 -14.72 6.05 24.76
CA GLY A 309 -13.53 5.47 24.13
C GLY A 309 -13.52 3.95 24.17
N LEU A 310 -13.76 3.35 25.34
CA LEU A 310 -13.79 1.89 25.52
C LEU A 310 -14.92 1.22 24.73
N VAL A 311 -16.13 1.79 24.73
CA VAL A 311 -17.26 1.25 23.97
C VAL A 311 -16.99 1.37 22.47
N MET A 312 -16.43 2.47 21.99
CA MET A 312 -16.04 2.62 20.57
C MET A 312 -14.98 1.58 20.17
N LEU A 313 -13.97 1.33 21.01
CA LEU A 313 -12.97 0.29 20.75
C LEU A 313 -13.60 -1.10 20.65
N ALA A 314 -14.54 -1.41 21.55
CA ALA A 314 -15.26 -2.69 21.53
C ALA A 314 -16.16 -2.85 20.28
N LEU A 315 -16.76 -1.76 19.80
CA LEU A 315 -17.63 -1.74 18.61
C LEU A 315 -16.87 -1.64 17.28
N ALA A 316 -15.60 -1.23 17.29
CA ALA A 316 -14.78 -1.05 16.09
C ALA A 316 -14.23 -2.37 15.50
N GLY A 317 -14.00 -3.37 16.35
CA GLY A 317 -13.37 -4.64 15.99
C GLY A 317 -14.25 -5.74 15.37
N PRO A 318 -15.55 -5.89 15.71
CA PRO A 318 -16.35 -7.02 15.25
C PRO A 318 -16.36 -7.27 13.74
N PRO A 319 -16.39 -6.26 12.84
CA PRO A 319 -16.29 -6.52 11.40
C PRO A 319 -15.04 -7.30 10.98
N PHE A 320 -13.94 -7.20 11.73
CA PHE A 320 -12.66 -7.87 11.43
C PHE A 320 -12.49 -9.16 12.24
N TRP A 321 -12.84 -9.13 13.52
CA TRP A 321 -12.78 -10.32 14.38
C TRP A 321 -13.66 -11.44 13.85
N LEU A 322 -14.84 -11.10 13.30
CA LEU A 322 -15.80 -12.09 12.81
C LEU A 322 -15.47 -12.67 11.42
N THR A 323 -14.58 -12.01 10.68
CA THR A 323 -14.18 -12.37 9.32
C THR A 323 -12.73 -12.85 9.25
N ASN A 324 -12.09 -13.02 10.41
CA ASN A 324 -10.67 -13.38 10.57
C ASN A 324 -9.72 -12.46 9.79
N VAL A 325 -10.11 -11.19 9.55
CA VAL A 325 -9.23 -10.20 8.92
C VAL A 325 -8.24 -9.71 9.98
N PRO A 326 -6.92 -9.81 9.72
CA PRO A 326 -5.91 -9.47 10.72
C PRO A 326 -5.94 -7.98 11.04
N ILE A 327 -5.91 -7.65 12.34
CA ILE A 327 -5.69 -6.29 12.84
C ILE A 327 -4.24 -6.21 13.31
N SER A 328 -3.38 -5.61 12.48
CA SER A 328 -1.97 -5.39 12.81
C SER A 328 -1.53 -4.00 12.37
N LEU A 329 -0.28 -3.63 12.66
CA LEU A 329 0.31 -2.35 12.24
C LEU A 329 1.06 -2.45 10.91
N GLY A 330 1.27 -3.67 10.40
CA GLY A 330 1.91 -3.94 9.12
C GLY A 330 0.99 -3.63 7.94
N TYR A 331 1.58 -3.26 6.81
CA TYR A 331 0.85 -3.12 5.55
C TYR A 331 0.52 -4.52 4.98
N PRO A 332 -0.64 -4.74 4.36
CA PRO A 332 -1.81 -3.86 4.24
C PRO A 332 -2.83 -4.03 5.40
N ALA A 333 -2.56 -4.91 6.37
CA ALA A 333 -3.49 -5.26 7.45
C ALA A 333 -3.89 -4.06 8.34
N ASN A 334 -3.03 -3.05 8.45
CA ASN A 334 -3.31 -1.85 9.25
C ASN A 334 -4.50 -0.99 8.75
N ARG A 335 -5.07 -1.31 7.58
CA ARG A 335 -6.37 -0.78 7.13
C ARG A 335 -7.47 -0.97 8.17
N ALA A 336 -7.44 -2.10 8.89
CA ALA A 336 -8.44 -2.41 9.90
C ALA A 336 -8.38 -1.47 11.10
N THR A 337 -7.24 -0.82 11.36
CA THR A 337 -7.09 0.13 12.47
C THR A 337 -7.91 1.42 12.26
N LEU A 338 -8.36 1.70 11.03
CA LEU A 338 -9.12 2.89 10.68
C LEU A 338 -10.44 3.01 11.47
N SER A 339 -11.12 1.89 11.77
CA SER A 339 -12.35 1.90 12.59
C SER A 339 -12.07 2.26 14.05
N PHE A 340 -10.87 1.99 14.56
CA PHE A 340 -10.51 2.19 15.97
C PHE A 340 -10.08 3.63 16.29
N ILE A 341 -9.72 4.44 15.29
CA ILE A 341 -9.13 5.78 15.49
C ILE A 341 -9.95 6.64 16.45
N LEU A 342 -11.28 6.67 16.29
CA LEU A 342 -12.15 7.48 17.15
C LEU A 342 -12.09 7.01 18.61
N GLY A 343 -12.20 5.69 18.85
CA GLY A 343 -12.16 5.11 20.18
C GLY A 343 -10.82 5.32 20.88
N VAL A 344 -9.71 5.09 20.16
CA VAL A 344 -8.35 5.36 20.66
C VAL A 344 -8.19 6.84 21.02
N SER A 345 -8.68 7.74 20.17
CA SER A 345 -8.58 9.18 20.40
C SER A 345 -9.32 9.60 21.67
N PHE A 346 -10.53 9.09 21.89
CA PHE A 346 -11.30 9.34 23.12
C PHE A 346 -10.61 8.78 24.36
N LEU A 347 -10.07 7.57 24.26
CA LEU A 347 -9.34 6.93 25.36
C LEU A 347 -8.11 7.76 25.76
N PHE A 348 -7.21 8.06 24.82
CA PHE A 348 -5.97 8.79 25.10
C PHE A 348 -6.22 10.23 25.54
N ALA A 349 -7.11 10.96 24.84
CA ALA A 349 -7.47 12.31 25.25
C ALA A 349 -8.14 12.32 26.64
N GLY A 350 -8.95 11.32 26.96
CA GLY A 350 -9.61 11.15 28.26
C GLY A 350 -8.64 10.83 29.40
N LEU A 351 -7.67 9.93 29.17
CA LEU A 351 -6.62 9.60 30.15
C LEU A 351 -5.76 10.82 30.49
N LEU A 352 -5.48 11.66 29.49
CA LEU A 352 -4.69 12.87 29.70
C LEU A 352 -5.40 13.95 30.53
N GLU A 353 -6.73 13.89 30.69
CA GLU A 353 -7.48 14.80 31.58
C GLU A 353 -7.22 14.57 33.08
N TYR A 354 -6.55 13.46 33.44
CA TYR A 354 -6.15 13.19 34.83
C TYR A 354 -4.81 13.85 35.20
N PHE A 355 -4.08 14.38 34.22
CA PHE A 355 -2.82 15.07 34.45
C PHE A 355 -3.02 16.57 34.68
N PRO A 356 -2.12 17.23 35.46
CA PRO A 356 -2.09 18.68 35.57
C PRO A 356 -1.97 19.35 34.19
N ARG A 357 -2.54 20.55 34.03
CA ARG A 357 -2.63 21.24 32.73
C ARG A 357 -1.29 21.33 32.00
N ALA A 358 -0.20 21.67 32.70
CA ALA A 358 1.13 21.80 32.10
C ALA A 358 1.65 20.45 31.58
N ALA A 359 1.59 19.39 32.40
CA ALA A 359 1.99 18.04 32.00
C ALA A 359 1.14 17.50 30.85
N ARG A 360 -0.20 17.66 30.93
CA ARG A 360 -1.12 17.30 29.84
C ARG A 360 -0.73 17.99 28.54
N MET A 361 -0.49 19.30 28.55
CA MET A 361 -0.11 20.04 27.35
C MET A 361 1.22 19.55 26.78
N ALA A 362 2.23 19.33 27.62
CA ALA A 362 3.52 18.81 27.19
C ALA A 362 3.40 17.43 26.55
N LEU A 363 2.64 16.51 27.19
CA LEU A 363 2.39 15.16 26.68
C LEU A 363 1.63 15.17 25.35
N VAL A 364 0.58 15.99 25.23
CA VAL A 364 -0.15 16.13 23.96
C VAL A 364 0.78 16.65 22.86
N VAL A 365 1.50 17.75 23.11
CA VAL A 365 2.40 18.36 22.13
C VAL A 365 3.48 17.37 21.68
N LEU A 366 4.10 16.65 22.62
CA LEU A 366 5.09 15.62 22.31
C LEU A 366 4.48 14.49 21.47
N ALA A 367 3.36 13.91 21.91
CA ALA A 367 2.73 12.79 21.23
C ALA A 367 2.30 13.16 19.80
N VAL A 368 1.61 14.28 19.62
CA VAL A 368 1.08 14.69 18.30
C VAL A 368 2.18 15.14 17.35
N SER A 369 3.23 15.81 17.84
CA SER A 369 4.36 16.24 17.00
C SER A 369 5.18 15.05 16.51
N LEU A 370 5.50 14.08 17.38
CA LEU A 370 6.19 12.86 16.99
C LEU A 370 5.33 11.98 16.07
N ALA A 371 4.02 11.90 16.33
CA ALA A 371 3.10 11.19 15.44
C ALA A 371 3.04 11.83 14.04
N ALA A 372 3.03 13.16 13.94
CA ALA A 372 3.13 13.86 12.65
C ALA A 372 4.47 13.57 11.94
N GLY A 373 5.57 13.56 12.69
CA GLY A 373 6.87 13.13 12.15
C GLY A 373 6.83 11.71 11.61
N ARG A 374 6.19 10.77 12.32
CA ARG A 374 6.03 9.39 11.85
C ARG A 374 5.20 9.28 10.57
N GLN A 375 4.14 10.07 10.46
CA GLN A 375 3.33 10.16 9.24
C GLN A 375 4.17 10.71 8.07
N PHE A 376 5.00 11.72 8.29
CA PHE A 376 5.93 12.19 7.26
C PHE A 376 6.92 11.10 6.80
N LEU A 377 7.44 10.27 7.71
CA LEU A 377 8.34 9.18 7.33
C LEU A 377 7.66 8.17 6.41
N TRP A 378 6.42 7.75 6.72
CA TRP A 378 5.67 6.90 5.79
C TRP A 378 5.41 7.59 4.46
N ALA A 379 5.09 8.88 4.45
CA ALA A 379 4.95 9.61 3.18
C ALA A 379 6.21 9.48 2.30
N ASN A 380 7.39 9.50 2.92
CA ASN A 380 8.64 9.34 2.21
C ASN A 380 8.89 7.89 1.77
N ASP A 381 8.46 6.90 2.56
CA ASP A 381 8.50 5.48 2.15
C ASP A 381 7.62 5.27 0.90
N PHE A 382 6.38 5.76 0.90
CA PHE A 382 5.49 5.70 -0.26
C PHE A 382 6.10 6.41 -1.48
N ARG A 383 6.72 7.59 -1.28
CA ARG A 383 7.43 8.31 -2.35
C ARG A 383 8.55 7.48 -2.98
N ARG A 384 9.39 6.83 -2.15
CA ARG A 384 10.48 5.96 -2.62
C ARG A 384 9.94 4.76 -3.38
N ASP A 385 8.91 4.12 -2.84
CA ASP A 385 8.29 2.95 -3.45
C ASP A 385 7.62 3.28 -4.79
N TRP A 386 7.04 4.49 -4.93
CA TRP A 386 6.54 4.99 -6.22
C TRP A 386 7.66 5.19 -7.24
N ASP A 387 8.83 5.68 -6.83
CA ASP A 387 10.00 5.77 -7.71
C ASP A 387 10.46 4.37 -8.15
N SER A 388 10.54 3.41 -7.22
CA SER A 388 10.87 2.01 -7.53
C SER A 388 9.85 1.35 -8.46
N HIS A 389 8.55 1.61 -8.27
CA HIS A 389 7.48 1.11 -9.11
C HIS A 389 7.52 1.70 -10.53
N LYS A 390 7.77 3.01 -10.68
CA LYS A 390 7.99 3.61 -12.00
C LYS A 390 9.22 3.02 -12.69
N ASN A 391 10.33 2.87 -11.94
CA ASN A 391 11.56 2.30 -12.47
C ASN A 391 11.37 0.87 -12.94
N LEU A 392 10.61 0.04 -12.20
CA LEU A 392 10.25 -1.32 -12.61
C LEU A 392 9.61 -1.32 -13.99
N PHE A 393 8.50 -0.58 -14.17
CA PHE A 393 7.75 -0.63 -15.41
C PHE A 393 8.46 0.05 -16.58
N TRP A 394 9.22 1.13 -16.35
CA TRP A 394 10.07 1.70 -17.42
C TRP A 394 11.14 0.72 -17.89
N GLN A 395 11.86 0.08 -16.95
CA GLN A 395 12.81 -0.97 -17.30
C GLN A 395 12.15 -2.14 -18.01
N MET A 396 10.94 -2.53 -17.58
CA MET A 396 10.17 -3.55 -18.27
C MET A 396 9.87 -3.15 -19.72
N THR A 397 9.47 -1.91 -20.00
CA THR A 397 9.23 -1.47 -21.39
C THR A 397 10.48 -1.40 -22.25
N TRP A 398 11.65 -1.12 -21.66
CA TRP A 398 12.92 -1.15 -22.38
C TRP A 398 13.34 -2.59 -22.72
N ARG A 399 13.17 -3.51 -21.76
CA ARG A 399 13.56 -4.92 -21.87
C ARG A 399 12.58 -5.77 -22.66
N VAL A 400 11.30 -5.44 -22.55
CA VAL A 400 10.17 -6.15 -23.12
C VAL A 400 9.31 -5.12 -23.88
N PRO A 401 9.69 -4.73 -25.11
CA PRO A 401 8.95 -3.74 -25.89
C PRO A 401 7.52 -4.18 -26.23
N GLY A 402 7.32 -5.49 -26.38
CA GLY A 402 6.01 -6.11 -26.47
C GLY A 402 6.00 -7.47 -25.79
N LEU A 403 4.80 -7.94 -25.44
CA LEU A 403 4.58 -9.20 -24.74
C LEU A 403 3.48 -9.97 -25.48
N GLU A 404 3.65 -11.28 -25.61
CA GLU A 404 2.64 -12.16 -26.19
C GLU A 404 1.41 -12.26 -25.26
N LYS A 405 0.20 -12.17 -25.83
CA LYS A 405 -1.04 -12.27 -25.06
C LYS A 405 -1.13 -13.63 -24.33
N ASP A 406 -1.75 -13.64 -23.16
CA ASP A 406 -1.92 -14.80 -22.27
C ASP A 406 -0.64 -15.20 -21.50
N THR A 407 0.37 -14.33 -21.50
CA THR A 407 1.61 -14.53 -20.73
C THR A 407 1.44 -14.24 -19.25
N VAL A 408 1.97 -15.16 -18.44
CA VAL A 408 2.14 -15.00 -17.00
C VAL A 408 3.51 -14.40 -16.71
N VAL A 409 3.53 -13.39 -15.85
CA VAL A 409 4.75 -12.77 -15.34
C VAL A 409 4.96 -13.23 -13.90
N LEU A 410 6.10 -13.82 -13.59
CA LEU A 410 6.49 -14.13 -12.20
C LEU A 410 7.54 -13.13 -11.72
N MET A 411 7.42 -12.66 -10.48
CA MET A 411 8.37 -11.69 -9.90
C MET A 411 8.48 -11.85 -8.37
N ASN A 412 9.56 -11.36 -7.77
CA ASN A 412 9.73 -11.24 -6.32
C ASN A 412 9.00 -10.03 -5.71
N GLU A 413 8.80 -10.06 -4.38
CA GLU A 413 7.98 -9.09 -3.62
C GLU A 413 8.78 -7.90 -3.05
N GLU A 414 9.47 -7.11 -3.89
CA GLU A 414 10.32 -6.00 -3.38
C GLU A 414 9.61 -4.65 -3.28
N LEU A 415 8.44 -4.50 -3.89
CA LEU A 415 7.64 -3.28 -3.80
C LEU A 415 6.75 -3.30 -2.55
N LEU A 416 6.95 -2.34 -1.63
CA LEU A 416 6.43 -2.38 -0.26
C LEU A 416 4.91 -2.18 -0.15
N TYR A 417 4.34 -1.35 -1.02
CA TYR A 417 2.94 -0.94 -0.98
C TYR A 417 2.13 -1.48 -2.16
N TYR A 418 2.54 -2.64 -2.68
CA TYR A 418 1.91 -3.28 -3.82
C TYR A 418 1.68 -4.76 -3.52
N ALA A 419 0.64 -5.31 -4.13
CA ALA A 419 0.41 -6.74 -4.20
C ALA A 419 0.50 -7.16 -5.67
N ASP A 420 0.79 -8.43 -5.93
CA ASP A 420 0.90 -8.96 -7.28
C ASP A 420 -0.31 -8.60 -8.16
N ASN A 421 -1.51 -8.68 -7.57
CA ASN A 421 -2.74 -8.36 -8.27
C ASN A 421 -2.88 -6.86 -8.61
N SER A 422 -2.26 -6.00 -7.81
CA SER A 422 -2.20 -4.57 -8.08
C SER A 422 -1.27 -4.29 -9.28
N LEU A 423 -0.18 -5.06 -9.37
CA LEU A 423 0.79 -4.94 -10.44
C LEU A 423 0.28 -5.50 -11.77
N SER A 424 -0.52 -6.59 -11.78
CA SER A 424 -1.11 -7.06 -13.04
C SER A 424 -2.03 -6.02 -13.67
N ALA A 425 -2.71 -5.19 -12.89
CA ALA A 425 -3.49 -4.08 -13.46
C ALA A 425 -2.59 -3.07 -14.20
N THR A 426 -1.41 -2.76 -13.64
CA THR A 426 -0.43 -1.90 -14.30
C THR A 426 0.14 -2.56 -15.56
N LEU A 427 0.44 -3.85 -15.49
CA LEU A 427 0.90 -4.66 -16.62
C LEU A 427 -0.08 -4.60 -17.80
N ASN A 428 -1.38 -4.81 -17.55
CA ASN A 428 -2.40 -4.72 -18.59
C ASN A 428 -2.62 -3.30 -19.11
N TRP A 429 -2.37 -2.27 -18.29
CA TRP A 429 -2.43 -0.89 -18.75
C TRP A 429 -1.34 -0.56 -19.76
N ILE A 430 -0.17 -1.16 -19.58
CA ILE A 430 1.00 -0.93 -20.43
C ILE A 430 0.96 -1.82 -21.68
N TYR A 431 0.69 -3.12 -21.52
CA TYR A 431 0.83 -4.11 -22.59
C TYR A 431 -0.47 -4.47 -23.33
N ALA A 432 -1.63 -4.09 -22.78
CA ALA A 432 -2.93 -4.24 -23.42
C ALA A 432 -3.73 -2.92 -23.41
N PRO A 433 -3.16 -1.78 -23.83
CA PRO A 433 -3.76 -0.45 -23.66
C PRO A 433 -5.10 -0.30 -24.38
N ASP A 434 -5.40 -1.15 -25.37
CA ASP A 434 -6.64 -1.15 -26.16
C ASP A 434 -7.65 -2.22 -25.72
N ASN A 435 -7.29 -3.12 -24.80
CA ASN A 435 -8.23 -4.14 -24.32
C ASN A 435 -9.27 -3.50 -23.38
N ARG A 436 -10.55 -3.71 -23.71
CA ARG A 436 -11.74 -3.22 -22.98
C ARG A 436 -12.70 -4.36 -22.64
N THR A 437 -12.28 -5.61 -22.82
CA THR A 437 -13.11 -6.79 -22.65
C THR A 437 -13.04 -7.31 -21.21
N ALA A 438 -13.88 -8.31 -20.89
CA ALA A 438 -13.79 -9.06 -19.64
C ALA A 438 -12.70 -10.14 -19.68
N GLU A 439 -11.93 -10.26 -20.75
CA GLU A 439 -10.74 -11.12 -20.81
C GLU A 439 -9.50 -10.29 -20.50
N VAL A 440 -8.77 -10.70 -19.47
CA VAL A 440 -7.52 -10.07 -19.06
C VAL A 440 -6.38 -10.78 -19.77
N ASP A 441 -5.49 -10.03 -20.42
CA ASP A 441 -4.44 -10.61 -21.29
C ASP A 441 -3.19 -11.04 -20.51
N TYR A 442 -2.93 -10.45 -19.34
CA TYR A 442 -1.72 -10.73 -18.56
C TYR A 442 -1.99 -10.82 -17.06
N VAL A 443 -1.24 -11.66 -16.37
CA VAL A 443 -1.18 -11.66 -14.90
C VAL A 443 0.27 -11.60 -14.43
N LEU A 444 0.52 -10.77 -13.43
CA LEU A 444 1.73 -10.81 -12.63
C LEU A 444 1.43 -11.52 -11.31
N PHE A 445 2.26 -12.51 -10.96
CA PHE A 445 2.18 -13.26 -9.71
C PHE A 445 3.48 -13.22 -8.93
N TYR A 446 3.32 -13.18 -7.60
CA TYR A 446 4.39 -13.52 -6.68
C TYR A 446 4.30 -15.03 -6.40
N PRO A 447 5.31 -15.85 -6.77
CA PRO A 447 5.23 -17.30 -6.58
C PRO A 447 4.89 -17.69 -5.14
N THR A 448 5.49 -17.02 -4.17
CA THR A 448 5.27 -17.11 -2.72
C THR A 448 3.81 -16.98 -2.29
N ASN A 449 3.01 -16.17 -3.00
CA ASN A 449 1.60 -15.94 -2.69
C ASN A 449 0.63 -16.84 -3.47
N ARG A 450 1.07 -17.43 -4.58
CA ARG A 450 0.17 -18.08 -5.56
C ARG A 450 0.41 -19.57 -5.73
N LEU A 451 1.59 -20.08 -5.36
CA LEU A 451 1.95 -21.47 -5.52
C LEU A 451 0.98 -22.39 -4.75
N GLY A 452 0.50 -23.45 -5.41
CA GLY A 452 -0.52 -24.36 -4.88
C GLY A 452 -1.95 -23.82 -4.92
N ALA A 453 -2.16 -22.63 -5.51
CA ALA A 453 -3.47 -22.01 -5.69
C ALA A 453 -3.66 -21.58 -7.15
N SER A 454 -3.62 -20.28 -7.44
CA SER A 454 -3.76 -19.75 -8.80
C SER A 454 -2.56 -20.07 -9.69
N LEU A 455 -1.40 -20.34 -9.09
CA LEU A 455 -0.23 -20.93 -9.74
C LEU A 455 -0.12 -22.39 -9.24
N PRO A 456 -0.54 -23.39 -10.03
CA PRO A 456 -0.66 -24.77 -9.51
C PRO A 456 0.68 -25.37 -9.07
N ALA A 457 1.72 -25.24 -9.91
CA ALA A 457 3.09 -25.69 -9.64
C ALA A 457 4.09 -24.92 -10.52
N LEU A 458 5.39 -25.03 -10.21
CA LEU A 458 6.49 -24.49 -11.02
C LEU A 458 6.96 -25.50 -12.09
N THR A 459 6.02 -26.10 -12.80
CA THR A 459 6.28 -27.05 -13.91
C THR A 459 5.48 -26.67 -15.15
N PRO A 460 6.00 -26.90 -16.37
CA PRO A 460 5.29 -26.56 -17.61
C PRO A 460 3.95 -27.29 -17.75
N ASP A 461 3.14 -26.83 -18.71
CA ASP A 461 1.91 -27.48 -19.21
C ASP A 461 0.75 -27.61 -18.21
N LEU A 462 0.65 -26.67 -17.27
CA LEU A 462 -0.46 -26.58 -16.33
C LEU A 462 -1.35 -25.37 -16.65
N PRO A 463 -2.68 -25.54 -16.71
CA PRO A 463 -3.59 -24.44 -16.96
C PRO A 463 -3.62 -23.47 -15.77
N ILE A 464 -3.65 -22.17 -16.07
CA ILE A 464 -3.81 -21.10 -15.10
C ILE A 464 -5.15 -20.40 -15.35
N PHE A 465 -5.95 -20.30 -14.29
CA PHE A 465 -7.21 -19.57 -14.28
C PHE A 465 -7.17 -18.55 -13.13
N TYR A 466 -7.46 -17.29 -13.44
CA TYR A 466 -7.50 -16.24 -12.42
C TYR A 466 -8.67 -15.27 -12.65
N ASP A 467 -9.47 -15.08 -11.61
CA ASP A 467 -10.62 -14.19 -11.61
C ASP A 467 -10.27 -12.86 -10.91
N TYR A 468 -10.33 -11.76 -11.67
CA TYR A 468 -10.07 -10.39 -11.23
C TYR A 468 -11.31 -9.65 -10.74
N LEU A 469 -12.47 -10.31 -10.66
CA LEU A 469 -13.82 -9.77 -10.48
C LEU A 469 -14.30 -8.87 -11.63
N ALA A 470 -13.43 -8.03 -12.19
CA ALA A 470 -13.71 -7.19 -13.36
C ALA A 470 -13.36 -7.86 -14.70
N GLY A 471 -12.74 -9.03 -14.66
CA GLY A 471 -12.35 -9.81 -15.83
C GLY A 471 -11.68 -11.12 -15.44
N VAL A 472 -11.42 -11.99 -16.41
CA VAL A 472 -10.85 -13.33 -16.21
C VAL A 472 -9.63 -13.50 -17.09
N PHE A 473 -8.56 -14.03 -16.50
CA PHE A 473 -7.36 -14.47 -17.20
C PHE A 473 -7.37 -15.99 -17.41
N ARG A 474 -6.93 -16.44 -18.58
CA ARG A 474 -6.70 -17.84 -18.91
C ARG A 474 -5.33 -17.96 -19.57
N GLY A 475 -4.46 -18.79 -19.01
CA GLY A 475 -3.11 -19.00 -19.53
C GLY A 475 -2.54 -20.36 -19.15
N SER A 476 -1.23 -20.52 -19.29
CA SER A 476 -0.52 -21.77 -18.98
C SER A 476 0.82 -21.49 -18.31
N THR A 477 1.31 -22.42 -17.48
CA THR A 477 2.69 -22.40 -16.97
C THR A 477 3.75 -22.62 -18.07
N SER A 478 3.35 -22.96 -19.30
CA SER A 478 4.25 -23.02 -20.47
C SER A 478 4.49 -21.65 -21.12
N GLN A 479 3.75 -20.61 -20.72
CA GLN A 479 3.87 -19.26 -21.27
C GLN A 479 4.18 -18.26 -20.15
N VAL A 480 5.43 -18.32 -19.68
CA VAL A 480 5.88 -17.58 -18.49
C VAL A 480 7.13 -16.76 -18.80
N VAL A 481 7.14 -15.52 -18.33
CA VAL A 481 8.36 -14.70 -18.22
C VAL A 481 8.64 -14.47 -16.74
N VAL A 482 9.84 -14.82 -16.28
CA VAL A 482 10.22 -14.64 -14.88
C VAL A 482 11.16 -13.45 -14.77
N PHE A 483 10.84 -12.51 -13.88
CA PHE A 483 11.68 -11.37 -13.57
C PHE A 483 12.21 -11.46 -12.13
N TYR A 484 13.41 -10.92 -11.96
CA TYR A 484 13.93 -10.52 -10.66
C TYR A 484 14.15 -9.02 -10.63
N TYR A 485 13.67 -8.35 -9.58
CA TYR A 485 13.83 -6.92 -9.39
C TYR A 485 14.17 -6.63 -7.95
N SER A 486 15.36 -6.12 -7.67
CA SER A 486 15.80 -5.71 -6.33
C SER A 486 16.54 -4.37 -6.44
N PRO A 487 15.83 -3.22 -6.40
CA PRO A 487 16.46 -1.91 -6.53
C PRO A 487 17.46 -1.66 -5.39
N PRO A 488 18.63 -1.02 -5.65
CA PRO A 488 18.96 -0.24 -6.84
C PRO A 488 19.48 -1.04 -8.05
N GLY A 489 19.49 -2.38 -8.00
CA GLY A 489 19.75 -3.23 -9.17
C GLY A 489 18.72 -3.07 -10.28
N CYS A 490 19.11 -3.46 -11.49
CA CYS A 490 18.24 -3.44 -12.65
C CYS A 490 17.24 -4.60 -12.63
N LEU A 491 16.11 -4.44 -13.31
CA LEU A 491 15.19 -5.52 -13.62
C LEU A 491 15.93 -6.59 -14.44
N ARG A 492 15.85 -7.86 -14.08
CA ARG A 492 16.45 -8.96 -14.85
C ARG A 492 15.38 -9.92 -15.31
N VAL A 493 15.43 -10.34 -16.58
CA VAL A 493 14.74 -11.56 -17.01
C VAL A 493 15.60 -12.73 -16.53
N ILE A 494 14.98 -13.68 -15.82
CA ILE A 494 15.69 -14.84 -15.30
C ILE A 494 16.14 -15.72 -16.46
N ASP A 495 17.44 -16.01 -16.51
CA ASP A 495 18.09 -16.87 -17.49
C ASP A 495 17.98 -18.33 -17.03
N PRO A 496 17.27 -19.20 -17.77
CA PRO A 496 17.06 -20.59 -17.35
C PRO A 496 18.35 -21.42 -17.28
N ASP A 497 19.43 -21.02 -17.95
CA ASP A 497 20.70 -21.77 -17.95
C ASP A 497 21.59 -21.37 -16.74
N ILE A 498 21.51 -20.09 -16.34
CA ILE A 498 22.40 -19.50 -15.34
C ILE A 498 21.71 -19.35 -13.98
N ASP A 499 20.52 -18.75 -13.94
CA ASP A 499 19.88 -18.31 -12.71
C ASP A 499 19.34 -19.41 -11.77
N PRO A 500 19.11 -20.69 -12.18
CA PRO A 500 18.82 -21.75 -11.21
C PRO A 500 19.87 -21.87 -10.10
N ASP A 501 21.14 -21.56 -10.40
CA ASP A 501 22.24 -21.61 -9.44
C ASP A 501 22.63 -20.24 -8.86
N ASN A 502 21.94 -19.17 -9.26
CA ASN A 502 22.28 -17.81 -8.87
C ASN A 502 21.86 -17.50 -7.42
N ARG A 503 22.77 -17.75 -6.48
CA ARG A 503 22.57 -17.50 -5.04
C ARG A 503 22.46 -16.02 -4.66
N LEU A 504 22.62 -15.09 -5.60
CA LEU A 504 22.28 -13.68 -5.37
C LEU A 504 20.76 -13.47 -5.40
N ILE A 505 20.01 -14.40 -6.00
CA ILE A 505 18.55 -14.47 -5.92
C ILE A 505 18.18 -15.25 -4.65
N PRO A 506 17.52 -14.63 -3.65
CA PRO A 506 17.17 -15.31 -2.41
C PRO A 506 16.23 -16.50 -2.63
N GLU A 507 16.47 -17.60 -1.92
CA GLU A 507 15.72 -18.85 -2.05
C GLU A 507 14.22 -18.70 -1.77
N ASP A 508 13.90 -17.87 -0.80
CA ASP A 508 12.53 -17.60 -0.34
C ASP A 508 11.67 -16.89 -1.38
N THR A 509 12.27 -16.34 -2.45
CA THR A 509 11.51 -15.78 -3.59
C THR A 509 10.96 -16.86 -4.53
N LEU A 510 11.46 -18.09 -4.46
CA LEU A 510 11.18 -19.22 -5.37
C LEU A 510 11.56 -18.94 -6.84
N LEU A 511 12.24 -17.85 -7.15
CA LEU A 511 12.55 -17.47 -8.54
C LEU A 511 13.61 -18.36 -9.19
N ARG A 512 14.53 -18.93 -8.41
CA ARG A 512 15.51 -19.92 -8.91
C ARG A 512 14.83 -21.21 -9.37
N GLU A 513 13.80 -21.65 -8.65
CA GLU A 513 12.97 -22.79 -9.07
C GLU A 513 12.09 -22.41 -10.26
N ALA A 514 11.52 -21.20 -10.25
CA ALA A 514 10.71 -20.70 -11.35
C ALA A 514 11.51 -20.47 -12.64
N ALA A 515 12.84 -20.42 -12.59
CA ALA A 515 13.70 -20.30 -13.75
C ALA A 515 13.41 -21.39 -14.80
N ALA A 516 12.98 -22.59 -14.39
CA ALA A 516 12.58 -23.68 -15.27
C ALA A 516 11.36 -23.34 -16.18
N LEU A 517 10.58 -22.32 -15.82
CA LEU A 517 9.46 -21.82 -16.63
C LEU A 517 9.82 -20.57 -17.43
N SER A 518 10.93 -19.90 -17.11
CA SER A 518 11.30 -18.63 -17.73
C SER A 518 11.63 -18.82 -19.20
N SER A 519 10.91 -18.12 -20.08
CA SER A 519 11.17 -18.14 -21.52
C SER A 519 11.14 -16.73 -22.09
N THR A 520 12.19 -16.38 -22.84
CA THR A 520 12.25 -15.12 -23.59
C THR A 520 11.45 -15.17 -24.89
N ALA A 521 10.94 -16.33 -25.31
CA ALA A 521 10.21 -16.50 -26.57
C ALA A 521 8.93 -15.64 -26.65
N HIS A 522 8.34 -15.33 -25.50
CA HIS A 522 7.12 -14.53 -25.37
C HIS A 522 7.37 -13.02 -25.37
N ILE A 523 8.65 -12.59 -25.38
CA ILE A 523 9.04 -11.19 -25.45
C ILE A 523 9.17 -10.79 -26.92
N LEU A 524 8.32 -9.85 -27.35
CA LEU A 524 8.28 -9.34 -28.71
C LEU A 524 9.20 -8.13 -28.87
N ASN A 525 10.01 -8.11 -29.93
CA ASN A 525 10.85 -6.96 -30.25
C ASN A 525 10.05 -5.74 -30.78
N LYS A 526 8.81 -5.98 -31.24
CA LYS A 526 7.92 -4.90 -31.71
C LYS A 526 7.42 -4.09 -30.51
N PRO A 527 7.60 -2.76 -30.48
CA PRO A 527 7.11 -1.94 -29.40
C PRO A 527 5.58 -1.86 -29.44
N THR A 528 4.92 -2.60 -28.54
CA THR A 528 3.46 -2.54 -28.31
C THR A 528 3.11 -1.96 -26.95
N ALA A 529 4.05 -1.96 -26.01
CA ALA A 529 3.90 -1.34 -24.70
C ALA A 529 3.69 0.18 -24.82
N GLN A 530 2.70 0.71 -24.10
CA GLN A 530 2.40 2.14 -24.04
C GLN A 530 2.35 2.60 -22.58
N MET A 531 3.34 3.39 -22.15
CA MET A 531 3.36 3.91 -20.79
C MET A 531 2.23 4.93 -20.57
N PRO A 532 1.34 4.72 -19.58
CA PRO A 532 0.32 5.70 -19.26
C PRO A 532 0.92 7.02 -18.78
N ALA A 533 0.25 8.15 -19.06
CA ALA A 533 0.77 9.49 -18.76
C ALA A 533 1.16 9.70 -17.27
N VAL A 534 0.55 8.97 -16.34
CA VAL A 534 0.89 9.02 -14.90
C VAL A 534 2.32 8.55 -14.59
N TYR A 535 2.93 7.77 -15.48
CA TYR A 535 4.30 7.27 -15.34
C TYR A 535 5.35 8.15 -16.04
N GLY A 536 4.92 9.20 -16.75
CA GLY A 536 5.82 10.07 -17.50
C GLY A 536 6.47 11.19 -16.66
N PRO A 537 7.58 11.80 -17.15
CA PRO A 537 8.31 11.42 -18.36
C PRO A 537 9.17 10.16 -18.17
N GLU A 538 9.65 9.60 -19.28
CA GLU A 538 10.67 8.54 -19.26
C GLU A 538 11.89 8.97 -18.42
N PRO A 539 12.42 8.09 -17.55
CA PRO A 539 13.64 8.36 -16.81
C PRO A 539 14.83 8.60 -17.72
N ALA A 540 15.82 9.34 -17.22
CA ALA A 540 17.08 9.50 -17.94
C ALA A 540 17.74 8.12 -18.18
N HIS A 541 18.35 7.97 -19.36
CA HIS A 541 19.02 6.73 -19.77
C HIS A 541 20.35 6.59 -19.02
N GLY A 542 20.34 5.83 -17.93
CA GLY A 542 21.52 5.43 -17.17
C GLY A 542 21.89 3.95 -17.38
N TRP A 543 22.68 3.37 -16.48
CA TRP A 543 23.16 1.98 -16.60
C TRP A 543 22.04 0.97 -16.92
N CYS A 544 20.94 1.01 -16.16
CA CYS A 544 19.84 0.07 -16.39
C CYS A 544 19.18 0.20 -17.77
N TYR A 545 19.14 1.39 -18.37
CA TYR A 545 18.62 1.54 -19.72
C TYR A 545 19.45 0.74 -20.73
N TYR A 546 20.78 0.96 -20.71
CA TYR A 546 21.69 0.28 -21.61
C TYR A 546 21.71 -1.22 -21.34
N PHE A 547 21.71 -1.65 -20.08
CA PHE A 547 21.57 -3.04 -19.70
C PHE A 547 20.29 -3.68 -20.26
N GLN A 548 19.11 -3.06 -20.09
CA GLN A 548 17.86 -3.61 -20.62
C GLN A 548 17.87 -3.73 -22.14
N LYS A 549 18.39 -2.71 -22.84
CA LYS A 549 18.48 -2.72 -24.31
C LYS A 549 19.50 -3.72 -24.82
N ALA A 550 20.61 -3.90 -24.11
CA ALA A 550 21.64 -4.87 -24.44
C ALA A 550 21.12 -6.30 -24.23
N ASP A 551 20.41 -6.59 -23.14
CA ASP A 551 19.90 -7.94 -22.90
C ASP A 551 18.77 -8.32 -23.87
N LEU A 552 17.97 -7.33 -24.31
CA LEU A 552 17.06 -7.51 -25.44
C LEU A 552 17.81 -7.78 -26.76
N ALA A 553 18.89 -7.05 -27.05
CA ALA A 553 19.70 -7.26 -28.25
C ALA A 553 20.38 -8.65 -28.26
N ARG A 554 20.90 -9.07 -27.11
CA ARG A 554 21.45 -10.42 -26.86
C ARG A 554 20.43 -11.50 -27.19
N GLN A 555 19.19 -11.35 -26.71
CA GLN A 555 18.09 -12.27 -27.03
C GLN A 555 17.81 -12.37 -28.54
N MET A 556 18.05 -11.30 -29.30
CA MET A 556 17.85 -11.27 -30.76
C MET A 556 19.10 -11.73 -31.54
N GLY A 557 20.21 -12.04 -30.86
CA GLY A 557 21.50 -12.36 -31.48
C GLY A 557 22.21 -11.17 -32.12
N ASP A 558 21.83 -9.93 -31.79
CA ASP A 558 22.44 -8.71 -32.32
C ASP A 558 23.66 -8.30 -31.45
N TRP A 559 24.75 -9.05 -31.59
CA TRP A 559 25.96 -8.91 -30.78
C TRP A 559 26.69 -7.57 -31.00
N GLU A 560 26.62 -7.01 -32.21
CA GLU A 560 27.15 -5.67 -32.50
C GLU A 560 26.38 -4.58 -31.73
N ALA A 561 25.05 -4.72 -31.61
CA ALA A 561 24.28 -3.80 -30.80
C ALA A 561 24.60 -3.95 -29.30
N VAL A 562 24.81 -5.18 -28.80
CA VAL A 562 25.19 -5.42 -27.40
C VAL A 562 26.49 -4.68 -27.06
N THR A 563 27.53 -4.82 -27.87
CA THR A 563 28.83 -4.19 -27.62
C THR A 563 28.78 -2.67 -27.71
N ARG A 564 28.07 -2.12 -28.70
CA ARG A 564 27.84 -0.66 -28.80
C ARG A 564 27.14 -0.11 -27.57
N LEU A 565 26.07 -0.77 -27.11
CA LEU A 565 25.36 -0.38 -25.89
C LEU A 565 26.23 -0.51 -24.65
N GLY A 566 27.11 -1.51 -24.61
CA GLY A 566 28.11 -1.67 -23.56
C GLY A 566 29.11 -0.53 -23.53
N ASP A 567 29.66 -0.15 -24.68
CA ASP A 567 30.60 0.97 -24.78
C ASP A 567 29.99 2.28 -24.29
N ASP A 568 28.73 2.55 -24.67
CA ASP A 568 27.97 3.71 -24.18
C ASP A 568 27.74 3.63 -22.65
N ALA A 569 27.36 2.45 -22.14
CA ALA A 569 27.12 2.23 -20.72
C ALA A 569 28.38 2.47 -19.88
N PHE A 570 29.51 1.87 -20.26
CA PHE A 570 30.78 2.01 -19.53
C PHE A 570 31.39 3.41 -19.68
N ALA A 571 31.11 4.13 -20.78
CA ALA A 571 31.51 5.52 -20.95
C ALA A 571 30.69 6.52 -20.12
N SER A 572 29.47 6.15 -19.70
CA SER A 572 28.56 7.03 -18.95
C SER A 572 29.05 7.38 -17.53
N GLY A 573 30.01 6.62 -16.99
CA GLY A 573 30.48 6.75 -15.61
C GLY A 573 29.53 6.16 -14.56
N ASP A 574 28.46 5.51 -15.00
CA ASP A 574 27.55 4.70 -14.19
C ASP A 574 27.99 3.22 -14.19
N TYR A 575 27.63 2.47 -13.16
CA TYR A 575 28.12 1.11 -12.93
C TYR A 575 27.00 0.20 -12.38
N PRO A 576 27.09 -1.12 -12.63
CA PRO A 576 26.09 -2.07 -12.15
C PRO A 576 26.06 -2.16 -10.63
N ASN A 577 24.85 -2.36 -10.09
CA ASN A 577 24.63 -2.64 -8.67
C ASN A 577 24.65 -4.15 -8.36
N ASP A 578 24.49 -4.99 -9.38
CA ASP A 578 24.62 -6.46 -9.31
C ASP A 578 25.71 -6.93 -10.30
N PRO A 579 26.70 -7.74 -9.86
CA PRO A 579 27.78 -8.21 -10.75
C PRO A 579 27.27 -8.99 -11.98
N VAL A 580 26.09 -9.63 -11.89
CA VAL A 580 25.50 -10.39 -13.00
C VAL A 580 25.02 -9.47 -14.13
N GLU A 581 24.78 -8.18 -13.87
CA GLU A 581 24.41 -7.20 -14.91
C GLU A 581 25.54 -6.99 -15.95
N ARG A 582 26.78 -7.42 -15.67
CA ARG A 582 27.87 -7.40 -16.67
C ARG A 582 27.82 -8.57 -17.66
N PHE A 583 27.06 -9.63 -17.37
CA PHE A 583 27.13 -10.89 -18.12
C PHE A 583 26.70 -10.72 -19.58
N VAL A 584 25.67 -9.92 -19.83
CA VAL A 584 25.22 -9.55 -21.18
C VAL A 584 26.36 -8.96 -22.02
N PHE A 585 27.20 -8.12 -21.42
CA PHE A 585 28.32 -7.48 -22.12
C PHE A 585 29.51 -8.42 -22.27
N ILE A 586 29.76 -9.30 -21.30
CA ILE A 586 30.77 -10.36 -21.41
C ILE A 586 30.45 -11.24 -22.64
N GLU A 587 29.21 -11.69 -22.78
CA GLU A 587 28.75 -12.42 -23.98
C GLU A 587 28.91 -11.57 -25.24
N GLY A 588 28.44 -10.32 -25.23
CA GLY A 588 28.55 -9.43 -26.39
C GLY A 588 29.97 -9.27 -26.93
N TYR A 589 30.94 -9.00 -26.06
CA TYR A 589 32.34 -8.84 -26.47
C TYR A 589 32.95 -10.17 -26.93
N ALA A 590 32.58 -11.30 -26.31
CA ALA A 590 33.04 -12.61 -26.76
C ALA A 590 32.51 -12.96 -28.16
N HIS A 591 31.23 -12.72 -28.44
CA HIS A 591 30.61 -12.99 -29.74
C HIS A 591 31.09 -12.07 -30.88
N THR A 592 31.73 -10.95 -30.54
CA THR A 592 32.37 -10.02 -31.49
C THR A 592 33.90 -10.15 -31.50
N GLU A 593 34.43 -11.22 -30.91
CA GLU A 593 35.85 -11.57 -30.85
C GLU A 593 36.73 -10.59 -30.04
N ASP A 594 36.15 -9.68 -29.26
CA ASP A 594 36.88 -8.89 -28.25
C ASP A 594 37.05 -9.70 -26.95
N TRP A 595 37.80 -10.79 -27.07
CA TRP A 595 38.09 -11.73 -25.99
C TRP A 595 38.75 -11.06 -24.79
N LYS A 596 39.62 -10.07 -25.04
CA LYS A 596 40.33 -9.36 -23.98
C LYS A 596 39.33 -8.64 -23.06
N LYS A 597 38.37 -7.91 -23.64
CA LYS A 597 37.38 -7.18 -22.86
C LYS A 597 36.38 -8.11 -22.17
N ALA A 598 35.99 -9.20 -22.83
CA ALA A 598 35.15 -10.24 -22.21
C ALA A 598 35.80 -10.83 -20.95
N VAL A 599 37.10 -11.16 -21.01
CA VAL A 599 37.87 -11.66 -19.86
C VAL A 599 37.99 -10.59 -18.76
N GLU A 600 38.35 -9.35 -19.10
CA GLU A 600 38.49 -8.25 -18.13
C GLU A 600 37.19 -7.99 -17.34
N LEU A 601 36.05 -7.98 -18.04
CA LEU A 601 34.74 -7.82 -17.39
C LEU A 601 34.39 -9.03 -16.51
N SER A 602 34.76 -10.24 -16.93
CA SER A 602 34.57 -11.46 -16.15
C SER A 602 35.37 -11.43 -14.86
N GLU A 603 36.65 -11.07 -14.92
CA GLU A 603 37.49 -10.90 -13.73
C GLU A 603 36.91 -9.85 -12.77
N THR A 604 36.39 -8.75 -13.33
CA THR A 604 35.79 -7.67 -12.57
C THR A 604 34.56 -8.16 -11.80
N SER A 605 33.67 -8.93 -12.45
CA SER A 605 32.52 -9.55 -11.80
C SER A 605 32.94 -10.59 -10.76
N TYR A 606 33.93 -11.43 -11.07
CA TYR A 606 34.44 -12.47 -10.17
C TYR A 606 35.00 -11.90 -8.86
N LYS A 607 35.66 -10.74 -8.91
CA LYS A 607 36.21 -10.04 -7.73
C LYS A 607 35.14 -9.59 -6.73
N VAL A 608 33.88 -9.43 -7.14
CA VAL A 608 32.78 -9.00 -6.25
C VAL A 608 32.41 -10.12 -5.26
N SER A 609 32.20 -11.34 -5.75
CA SER A 609 31.93 -12.51 -4.91
C SER A 609 32.31 -13.80 -5.63
N LYS A 610 33.53 -14.28 -5.40
CA LYS A 610 34.07 -15.48 -6.06
C LYS A 610 33.16 -16.70 -5.90
N ALA A 611 32.64 -16.92 -4.69
CA ALA A 611 31.83 -18.09 -4.36
C ALA A 611 30.43 -18.06 -4.99
N TYR A 612 29.88 -16.87 -5.28
CA TYR A 612 28.50 -16.74 -5.77
C TYR A 612 28.48 -16.44 -7.27
N VAL A 613 29.44 -15.65 -7.77
CA VAL A 613 29.53 -15.22 -9.17
C VAL A 613 30.36 -16.21 -9.99
N GLY A 614 31.39 -16.83 -9.42
CA GLY A 614 32.26 -17.79 -10.11
C GLY A 614 31.52 -18.93 -10.81
N PRO A 615 30.64 -19.68 -10.11
CA PRO A 615 29.86 -20.75 -10.74
C PRO A 615 28.98 -20.26 -11.91
N LEU A 616 28.46 -19.03 -11.82
CA LEU A 616 27.65 -18.43 -12.87
C LEU A 616 28.49 -18.01 -14.08
N LEU A 617 29.70 -17.47 -13.84
CA LEU A 617 30.66 -17.17 -14.90
C LEU A 617 31.13 -18.43 -15.63
N CYS A 618 31.32 -19.54 -14.92
CA CYS A 618 31.67 -20.81 -15.57
C CYS A 618 30.59 -21.25 -16.56
N LYS A 619 29.31 -21.22 -16.13
CA LYS A 619 28.17 -21.51 -17.01
C LYS A 619 28.07 -20.54 -18.19
N LEU A 620 28.30 -19.25 -17.95
CA LEU A 620 28.34 -18.23 -18.98
C LEU A 620 29.39 -18.55 -20.04
N TRP A 621 30.61 -18.87 -19.61
CA TRP A 621 31.73 -19.17 -20.51
C TRP A 621 31.60 -20.52 -21.20
N ASP A 622 30.95 -21.51 -20.59
CA ASP A 622 30.57 -22.75 -21.28
C ASP A 622 29.59 -22.47 -22.41
N ARG A 623 28.57 -21.62 -22.18
CA ARG A 623 27.65 -21.17 -23.23
C ARG A 623 28.40 -20.41 -24.34
N ILE A 624 29.24 -19.43 -23.99
CA ILE A 624 30.07 -18.69 -24.97
C ILE A 624 30.93 -19.66 -25.80
N ALA A 625 31.56 -20.64 -25.15
CA ALA A 625 32.41 -21.61 -25.85
C ALA A 625 31.64 -22.49 -26.84
N LEU A 626 30.36 -22.77 -26.57
CA LEU A 626 29.47 -23.52 -27.44
C LEU A 626 28.93 -22.70 -28.61
N GLU A 627 28.67 -21.40 -28.40
CA GLU A 627 27.99 -20.54 -29.39
C GLU A 627 28.95 -19.75 -30.29
N THR A 628 30.23 -19.63 -29.92
CA THR A 628 31.25 -18.90 -30.69
C THR A 628 32.11 -19.82 -31.55
N THR A 629 32.73 -19.25 -32.59
CA THR A 629 33.64 -20.01 -33.46
C THR A 629 34.94 -20.33 -32.72
N VAL A 630 35.38 -21.59 -32.79
CA VAL A 630 36.63 -22.03 -32.16
C VAL A 630 37.83 -21.44 -32.92
N THR A 631 38.46 -20.43 -32.33
CA THR A 631 39.73 -19.83 -32.77
C THR A 631 40.80 -20.03 -31.69
N PRO A 632 42.11 -19.88 -32.01
CA PRO A 632 43.16 -19.91 -30.99
C PRO A 632 42.94 -18.90 -29.85
N GLU A 633 42.44 -17.71 -30.19
CA GLU A 633 42.12 -16.65 -29.24
C GLU A 633 40.96 -17.04 -28.33
N GLN A 634 39.90 -17.62 -28.89
CA GLN A 634 38.77 -18.15 -28.13
C GLN A 634 39.20 -19.25 -27.17
N ALA A 635 39.94 -20.25 -27.66
CA ALA A 635 40.41 -21.36 -26.84
C ALA A 635 41.31 -20.88 -25.69
N SER A 636 42.17 -19.89 -25.95
CA SER A 636 43.00 -19.28 -24.92
C SER A 636 42.18 -18.52 -23.87
N ALA A 637 41.15 -17.78 -24.27
CA ALA A 637 40.30 -17.02 -23.36
C ALA A 637 39.44 -17.95 -22.48
N VAL A 638 38.84 -18.98 -23.09
CA VAL A 638 38.05 -20.00 -22.38
C VAL A 638 38.92 -20.74 -21.36
N GLU A 639 40.13 -21.18 -21.75
CA GLU A 639 41.03 -21.87 -20.82
C GLU A 639 41.51 -20.97 -19.69
N GLN A 640 41.82 -19.70 -19.98
CA GLN A 640 42.18 -18.71 -18.96
C GLN A 640 41.09 -18.60 -17.90
N VAL A 641 39.84 -18.40 -18.33
CA VAL A 641 38.69 -18.25 -17.44
C VAL A 641 38.44 -19.52 -16.64
N ARG A 642 38.51 -20.69 -17.27
CA ARG A 642 38.32 -21.97 -16.59
C ARG A 642 39.33 -22.19 -15.46
N ILE A 643 40.60 -21.87 -15.70
CA ILE A 643 41.64 -21.94 -14.68
C ILE A 643 41.40 -20.89 -13.58
N GLU A 644 41.15 -19.64 -13.97
CA GLU A 644 41.07 -18.53 -13.02
C GLU A 644 39.86 -18.60 -12.09
N PHE A 645 38.73 -19.09 -12.59
CA PHE A 645 37.48 -19.19 -11.82
C PHE A 645 37.24 -20.60 -11.25
N GLU A 646 38.19 -21.52 -11.41
CA GLU A 646 38.13 -22.92 -10.92
C GLU A 646 36.89 -23.65 -11.46
N CYS A 647 36.61 -23.49 -12.75
CA CYS A 647 35.44 -24.09 -13.38
C CYS A 647 35.55 -25.63 -13.40
N PRO A 648 34.47 -26.37 -13.11
CA PRO A 648 34.48 -27.82 -13.23
C PRO A 648 34.68 -28.25 -14.69
N PRO A 649 35.33 -29.41 -14.92
CA PRO A 649 35.65 -29.91 -16.26
C PRO A 649 34.44 -30.38 -17.07
#